data_AF-A0A1U7LI31-F1
#
_entry.id   AF-A0A1U7LI31-F1
#
_cell.length_a   1.000
_cell.length_b   1.000
_cell.length_c   1.000
_cell.angle_alpha   90.00
_cell.angle_beta   90.00
_cell.angle_gamma   90.00
#
_symmetry.space_group_name_H-M   'P 1'
#
loop_
_entity.id
_entity.type
_entity.pdbx_description
1 polymer ?
#
loop_
_entity_poly.entity_id
_entity_poly.type
_entity_poly.pdbx_seq_one_letter_code
_entity_poly.pdbx_strand_id
1 'polypeptide(L)'
;MIHKVLQDGHPSVLQEGQSQTHWIETCARSVSGDGYRGYGPLIKCYVRFLLGKLNFHRLHPEFNGTFEYEEYVSLKNVNDPNEGYETITNLMQLQDQIDSFQRLIFAHFRGGSNNECRIAALVPLVKESYGIYKFATSMLRAMHSVTESDEALEPLRTRYNAQHYRLLKFYYECSNVRYLTSLIAVPKLPQDPPDVFEDSPALPRRPTEKPQTPSPKATTPAQVEPISDFWSTEKAQKQAQQEYEEQQRQFQAQRDAELQRQQMLALQQQREFEDQQRLQIEQQRLAQEQLMHDQLQRQAQGRAAELEREILAMRGQYERDQLMLEQYDRRVKALEMEMQQLDSSNHQQNVAKDDLIQSLQEQIKMWKNKYEALAKLYSQLRQEHLDLLGKFKQMQLKAASAQEAIDKKERIEREMKTKNLELADMIRERDRARYELDKVKDSQKDEVEKVRRELRFTQEKVDQAEKSKTELSDVISRYKQVIDDLERQIRSNKDALEESIKAVQNKDLELDAALREKEEELEIYKTGMDESLLQLNELRLNHQDTDNAMDSQIDALLLDHLQKLNEIIDAVLRNAVSRLDNSLFELDSPMQAGNQNSTAEYLLSMIENGSSTATEFATAFNHFVADGPNGDHSAIIQTTNIFASAINDVLINTKGISRLATDDSKADEIVNTARLAAIAAQGFFKSLASSKLKNVSVDQKTEIVITGNLEVQKALQRLSQLTESYGSKKINIRQTADIAELVDQELRETAEAIDRATERLTALLKGSKDPKISSADLQVNDAILEVAIAITNAIARLIKAATESQQEIVAQGRGSNTRTAFYKRNNRWTEGLISAAKAVAMATNILIETADGVINGRNSVERLIVASNEVAAATAQLVAASRVKSSFMSKSQERLESASKAVTTACRALVRHVQEVIAKRSRTAQEDVNFEGMGSHEFKVREMEQQVEILKLENDLSNARRVLGEMRKVSYYRQEDEA
;
A
#
# COMPACT_ATOMS: atom_id res chain seq x y z
N MET A 1 -12.51 -13.51 17.15
CA MET A 1 -13.46 -14.64 17.29
C MET A 1 -13.13 -15.75 16.30
N ILE A 2 -13.40 -15.58 14.98
CA ILE A 2 -13.19 -16.61 13.92
C ILE A 2 -11.90 -17.42 14.10
N HIS A 3 -10.74 -16.76 14.24
CA HIS A 3 -9.44 -17.44 14.45
C HIS A 3 -9.44 -18.42 15.64
N LYS A 4 -9.99 -18.02 16.79
CA LYS A 4 -10.08 -18.90 17.97
C LYS A 4 -11.04 -20.08 17.73
N VAL A 5 -12.08 -19.89 16.94
CA VAL A 5 -13.05 -20.95 16.59
C VAL A 5 -12.40 -21.93 15.59
N LEU A 6 -11.54 -21.45 14.68
CA LEU A 6 -10.64 -22.25 13.83
C LEU A 6 -9.40 -22.81 14.56
N GLN A 7 -9.34 -22.75 15.89
CA GLN A 7 -8.20 -23.18 16.70
C GLN A 7 -8.63 -24.08 17.85
N ASP A 8 -9.47 -23.55 18.75
CA ASP A 8 -9.99 -24.20 19.95
C ASP A 8 -11.41 -24.78 19.74
N GLY A 9 -11.85 -24.93 18.48
CA GLY A 9 -13.21 -25.37 18.12
C GLY A 9 -13.33 -26.85 17.76
N HIS A 10 -14.55 -27.30 17.50
CA HIS A 10 -14.83 -28.68 17.05
C HIS A 10 -14.15 -28.96 15.69
N PRO A 11 -13.58 -30.16 15.43
CA PRO A 11 -12.81 -30.42 14.20
C PRO A 11 -13.54 -30.13 12.88
N SER A 12 -14.87 -30.31 12.83
CA SER A 12 -15.67 -29.98 11.64
C SER A 12 -15.57 -28.51 11.23
N VAL A 13 -15.29 -27.60 12.17
CA VAL A 13 -15.16 -26.14 11.92
C VAL A 13 -14.04 -25.84 10.93
N LEU A 14 -12.95 -26.62 10.91
CA LEU A 14 -11.89 -26.45 9.91
C LEU A 14 -12.38 -26.82 8.50
N GLN A 15 -13.20 -27.86 8.38
CA GLN A 15 -13.77 -28.33 7.11
C GLN A 15 -14.88 -27.37 6.62
N GLU A 16 -15.83 -27.03 7.49
CA GLU A 16 -16.89 -26.07 7.23
C GLU A 16 -16.31 -24.67 6.90
N GLY A 17 -15.25 -24.26 7.61
CA GLY A 17 -14.55 -22.99 7.37
C GLY A 17 -13.94 -22.86 5.98
N GLN A 18 -13.52 -23.97 5.34
CA GLN A 18 -13.02 -23.95 3.96
C GLN A 18 -14.11 -23.52 2.97
N SER A 19 -15.38 -23.89 3.20
CA SER A 19 -16.52 -23.44 2.39
C SER A 19 -16.79 -21.93 2.51
N GLN A 20 -16.42 -21.32 3.64
CA GLN A 20 -16.68 -19.91 3.96
C GLN A 20 -15.51 -18.98 3.59
N THR A 21 -14.48 -19.48 2.90
CA THR A 21 -13.31 -18.71 2.46
C THR A 21 -13.67 -17.43 1.70
N HIS A 22 -14.67 -17.45 0.81
CA HIS A 22 -15.10 -16.25 0.08
C HIS A 22 -15.74 -15.18 0.99
N TRP A 23 -16.46 -15.58 2.04
CA TRP A 23 -17.00 -14.66 3.04
C TRP A 23 -15.88 -14.05 3.89
N ILE A 24 -14.91 -14.87 4.31
CA ILE A 24 -13.70 -14.43 5.02
C ILE A 24 -12.90 -13.42 4.17
N GLU A 25 -12.76 -13.66 2.87
CA GLU A 25 -12.11 -12.71 1.93
C GLU A 25 -12.89 -11.38 1.83
N THR A 26 -14.23 -11.45 1.80
CA THR A 26 -15.09 -10.26 1.74
C THR A 26 -14.89 -9.34 2.94
N CYS A 27 -14.54 -9.86 4.12
CA CYS A 27 -14.19 -9.08 5.31
C CYS A 27 -12.91 -8.23 5.15
N ALA A 28 -11.99 -8.56 4.22
CA ALA A 28 -10.87 -7.69 3.87
C ALA A 28 -11.23 -6.67 2.78
N ARG A 29 -12.08 -7.08 1.82
CA ARG A 29 -12.55 -6.23 0.71
C ARG A 29 -13.46 -5.09 1.20
N SER A 30 -14.21 -5.29 2.28
CA SER A 30 -15.12 -4.29 2.85
C SER A 30 -14.43 -3.10 3.55
N VAL A 31 -13.12 -3.17 3.80
CA VAL A 31 -12.39 -2.13 4.54
C VAL A 31 -11.60 -1.21 3.60
N SER A 32 -12.22 -0.09 3.22
CA SER A 32 -11.56 0.96 2.42
C SER A 32 -10.39 1.62 3.17
N GLY A 33 -9.27 1.84 2.47
CA GLY A 33 -8.07 2.48 3.01
C GLY A 33 -7.53 1.81 4.29
N ASP A 34 -7.16 2.64 5.26
CA ASP A 34 -6.69 2.23 6.59
C ASP A 34 -7.82 1.83 7.56
N GLY A 35 -9.08 2.01 7.16
CA GLY A 35 -10.25 1.75 8.00
C GLY A 35 -10.33 2.60 9.27
N TYR A 36 -11.39 2.41 10.04
CA TYR A 36 -11.59 3.13 11.30
C TYR A 36 -10.46 2.82 12.29
N ARG A 37 -9.88 3.86 12.92
CA ARG A 37 -8.76 3.79 13.88
C ARG A 37 -7.52 2.99 13.41
N GLY A 38 -7.30 2.86 12.09
CA GLY A 38 -6.14 2.17 11.54
C GLY A 38 -6.18 0.64 11.72
N TYR A 39 -7.36 0.04 11.72
CA TYR A 39 -7.52 -1.42 11.75
C TYR A 39 -7.51 -2.09 10.37
N GLY A 40 -7.64 -1.32 9.27
CA GLY A 40 -7.68 -1.85 7.91
C GLY A 40 -6.46 -2.67 7.48
N PRO A 41 -5.21 -2.20 7.70
CA PRO A 41 -4.02 -3.00 7.39
C PRO A 41 -3.98 -4.30 8.21
N LEU A 42 -4.34 -4.21 9.49
CA LEU A 42 -4.42 -5.36 10.39
C LEU A 42 -5.46 -6.38 9.93
N ILE A 43 -6.69 -5.95 9.59
CA ILE A 43 -7.77 -6.83 9.11
C ILE A 43 -7.37 -7.52 7.81
N LYS A 44 -6.78 -6.79 6.86
CA LYS A 44 -6.32 -7.35 5.58
C LYS A 44 -5.22 -8.39 5.76
N CYS A 45 -4.28 -8.15 6.67
CA CYS A 45 -3.23 -9.11 7.01
C CYS A 45 -3.79 -10.33 7.76
N TYR A 46 -4.72 -10.12 8.71
CA TYR A 46 -5.39 -11.19 9.46
C TYR A 46 -6.20 -12.11 8.54
N VAL A 47 -7.02 -11.54 7.66
CA VAL A 47 -7.80 -12.30 6.66
C VAL A 47 -6.88 -13.11 5.75
N ARG A 48 -5.77 -12.53 5.28
CA ARG A 48 -4.77 -13.27 4.49
C ARG A 48 -4.21 -14.47 5.25
N PHE A 49 -3.87 -14.31 6.53
CA PHE A 49 -3.40 -15.41 7.37
C PHE A 49 -4.47 -16.51 7.54
N LEU A 50 -5.73 -16.15 7.83
CA LEU A 50 -6.82 -17.12 8.00
C LEU A 50 -7.14 -17.89 6.71
N LEU A 51 -7.04 -17.24 5.55
CA LEU A 51 -7.15 -17.91 4.25
C LEU A 51 -5.95 -18.82 3.98
N GLY A 52 -4.74 -18.42 4.39
CA GLY A 52 -3.55 -19.27 4.39
C GLY A 52 -3.75 -20.53 5.23
N LYS A 53 -4.18 -20.39 6.48
CA LYS A 53 -4.50 -21.50 7.40
C LYS A 53 -5.55 -22.44 6.82
N LEU A 54 -6.67 -21.90 6.31
CA LEU A 54 -7.73 -22.72 5.69
C LEU A 54 -7.26 -23.43 4.43
N ASN A 55 -6.36 -22.84 3.64
CA ASN A 55 -5.74 -23.54 2.52
C ASN A 55 -4.77 -24.65 2.98
N PHE A 56 -4.04 -24.44 4.08
CA PHE A 56 -3.19 -25.48 4.67
C PHE A 56 -4.02 -26.70 5.10
N HIS A 57 -5.07 -26.54 5.91
CA HIS A 57 -5.94 -27.66 6.32
C HIS A 57 -6.79 -28.27 5.18
N ARG A 58 -6.73 -27.69 3.97
CA ARG A 58 -7.31 -28.28 2.75
C ARG A 58 -6.31 -29.18 2.01
N LEU A 59 -5.01 -28.90 2.16
CA LEU A 59 -3.91 -29.74 1.63
C LEU A 59 -3.50 -30.82 2.64
N HIS A 60 -3.58 -30.51 3.93
CA HIS A 60 -3.21 -31.36 5.05
C HIS A 60 -4.38 -31.50 6.07
N PRO A 61 -5.43 -32.27 5.76
CA PRO A 61 -6.60 -32.45 6.64
C PRO A 61 -6.29 -33.10 7.99
N GLU A 62 -5.13 -33.75 8.12
CA GLU A 62 -4.64 -34.43 9.32
C GLU A 62 -4.19 -33.49 10.46
N PHE A 63 -4.03 -32.19 10.20
CA PHE A 63 -3.66 -31.22 11.22
C PHE A 63 -4.87 -30.60 11.93
N ASN A 64 -4.87 -30.69 13.26
CA ASN A 64 -5.80 -29.98 14.12
C ASN A 64 -5.56 -28.45 14.15
N GLY A 65 -6.49 -27.73 14.80
CA GLY A 65 -6.50 -26.27 14.84
C GLY A 65 -5.31 -25.62 15.57
N THR A 66 -4.51 -26.36 16.32
CA THR A 66 -3.35 -25.86 17.08
C THR A 66 -2.00 -26.29 16.52
N PHE A 67 -1.98 -27.13 15.47
CA PHE A 67 -0.79 -27.75 14.87
C PHE A 67 0.00 -28.60 15.89
N GLU A 68 -0.69 -29.40 16.70
CA GLU A 68 -0.06 -30.26 17.71
C GLU A 68 0.53 -31.53 17.10
N TYR A 69 1.71 -31.91 17.60
CA TYR A 69 2.58 -32.95 17.00
C TYR A 69 2.09 -34.39 17.26
N GLU A 70 1.33 -34.61 18.33
CA GLU A 70 1.00 -35.96 18.82
C GLU A 70 -0.03 -36.68 17.93
N GLU A 71 -1.00 -35.95 17.34
CA GLU A 71 -1.99 -36.55 16.44
C GLU A 71 -1.37 -36.96 15.09
N TYR A 72 -0.50 -36.14 14.51
CA TYR A 72 0.13 -36.42 13.20
C TYR A 72 0.90 -37.75 13.19
N VAL A 73 1.73 -37.99 14.22
CA VAL A 73 2.52 -39.23 14.35
C VAL A 73 1.63 -40.46 14.54
N SER A 74 0.42 -40.30 15.09
CA SER A 74 -0.55 -41.40 15.22
C SER A 74 -1.29 -41.73 13.92
N LEU A 75 -1.25 -40.83 12.93
CA LEU A 75 -1.99 -40.94 11.66
C LEU A 75 -1.12 -41.25 10.44
N LYS A 76 0.18 -40.89 10.44
CA LYS A 76 1.13 -41.23 9.38
C LYS A 76 2.49 -41.69 9.92
N ASN A 77 2.90 -42.89 9.50
CA ASN A 77 4.31 -43.26 9.49
C ASN A 77 5.05 -42.37 8.47
N VAL A 78 6.14 -41.72 8.88
CA VAL A 78 6.94 -40.83 8.01
C VAL A 78 7.85 -41.68 7.13
N ASN A 79 7.26 -42.30 6.11
CA ASN A 79 7.95 -43.19 5.16
C ASN A 79 8.36 -42.48 3.85
N ASP A 80 7.88 -41.26 3.59
CA ASP A 80 8.27 -40.46 2.42
C ASP A 80 8.88 -39.10 2.86
N PRO A 81 10.20 -38.91 2.71
CA PRO A 81 10.85 -37.63 2.99
C PRO A 81 10.31 -36.46 2.15
N ASN A 82 9.79 -36.70 0.95
CA ASN A 82 9.29 -35.63 0.07
C ASN A 82 8.01 -34.99 0.63
N GLU A 83 7.08 -35.82 1.12
CA GLU A 83 5.87 -35.33 1.78
C GLU A 83 6.19 -34.58 3.09
N GLY A 84 7.19 -35.05 3.85
CA GLY A 84 7.72 -34.33 5.01
C GLY A 84 8.30 -32.95 4.64
N TYR A 85 9.06 -32.89 3.54
CA TYR A 85 9.65 -31.66 3.02
C TYR A 85 8.60 -30.63 2.61
N GLU A 86 7.57 -31.04 1.87
CA GLU A 86 6.46 -30.17 1.47
C GLU A 86 5.68 -29.69 2.70
N THR A 87 5.35 -30.60 3.63
CA THR A 87 4.59 -30.29 4.85
C THR A 87 5.33 -29.26 5.72
N ILE A 88 6.64 -29.41 5.94
CA ILE A 88 7.45 -28.40 6.64
C ILE A 88 7.50 -27.09 5.84
N THR A 89 7.68 -27.14 4.51
CA THR A 89 7.76 -25.94 3.67
C THR A 89 6.49 -25.10 3.75
N ASN A 90 5.32 -25.75 3.76
CA ASN A 90 3.99 -25.17 3.91
C ASN A 90 3.77 -24.61 5.32
N LEU A 91 4.11 -25.36 6.37
CA LEU A 91 4.04 -24.90 7.77
C LEU A 91 4.94 -23.68 8.03
N MET A 92 6.18 -23.69 7.54
CA MET A 92 7.08 -22.54 7.61
C MET A 92 6.52 -21.32 6.84
N GLN A 93 5.73 -21.52 5.77
CA GLN A 93 5.08 -20.43 5.06
C GLN A 93 3.92 -19.80 5.86
N LEU A 94 3.21 -20.58 6.68
CA LEU A 94 2.30 -20.02 7.69
C LEU A 94 3.08 -19.24 8.75
N GLN A 95 4.22 -19.75 9.21
CA GLN A 95 5.05 -19.10 10.22
C GLN A 95 5.63 -17.75 9.75
N ASP A 96 6.03 -17.62 8.47
CA ASP A 96 6.41 -16.33 7.87
C ASP A 96 5.22 -15.35 7.80
N GLN A 97 3.98 -15.84 7.63
CA GLN A 97 2.78 -15.00 7.69
C GLN A 97 2.44 -14.57 9.13
N ILE A 98 2.67 -15.42 10.14
CA ILE A 98 2.56 -15.03 11.55
C ILE A 98 3.57 -13.94 11.88
N ASP A 99 4.84 -14.09 11.48
CA ASP A 99 5.88 -13.07 11.72
C ASP A 99 5.57 -11.74 11.00
N SER A 100 5.04 -11.81 9.77
CA SER A 100 4.57 -10.63 9.03
C SER A 100 3.42 -9.91 9.76
N PHE A 101 2.46 -10.67 10.28
CA PHE A 101 1.27 -10.10 10.92
C PHE A 101 1.56 -9.58 12.33
N GLN A 102 2.37 -10.27 13.13
CA GLN A 102 2.73 -9.81 14.48
C GLN A 102 3.53 -8.50 14.44
N ARG A 103 4.48 -8.35 13.51
CA ARG A 103 5.20 -7.08 13.28
C ARG A 103 4.25 -5.94 12.96
N LEU A 104 3.23 -6.20 12.12
CA LEU A 104 2.21 -5.22 11.78
C LEU A 104 1.36 -4.84 13.01
N ILE A 105 1.00 -5.81 13.86
CA ILE A 105 0.28 -5.58 15.12
C ILE A 105 1.09 -4.67 16.05
N PHE A 106 2.36 -4.98 16.34
CA PHE A 106 3.21 -4.16 17.20
C PHE A 106 3.45 -2.76 16.61
N ALA A 107 3.67 -2.64 15.29
CA ALA A 107 3.80 -1.35 14.62
C ALA A 107 2.53 -0.48 14.69
N HIS A 108 1.36 -1.08 14.93
CA HIS A 108 0.08 -0.38 15.12
C HIS A 108 -0.31 -0.20 16.60
N PHE A 109 0.57 -0.52 17.56
CA PHE A 109 0.34 -0.19 18.97
C PHE A 109 0.38 1.33 19.16
N ARG A 110 -0.68 1.88 19.76
CA ARG A 110 -0.79 3.32 20.07
C ARG A 110 -0.27 3.56 21.49
N GLY A 111 0.34 4.72 21.76
CA GLY A 111 0.88 5.08 23.08
C GLY A 111 -0.14 5.36 24.20
N GLY A 112 -1.29 4.68 24.20
CA GLY A 112 -2.37 4.84 25.17
C GLY A 112 -3.18 3.55 25.37
N SER A 113 -4.09 3.54 26.33
CA SER A 113 -4.75 2.34 26.90
C SER A 113 -5.64 1.52 25.96
N ASN A 114 -5.77 1.88 24.68
CA ASN A 114 -6.75 1.30 23.74
C ASN A 114 -6.12 0.30 22.72
N ASN A 115 -5.28 -0.63 23.22
CA ASN A 115 -4.62 -1.66 22.40
C ASN A 115 -5.15 -3.09 22.62
N GLU A 116 -6.05 -3.33 23.58
CA GLU A 116 -6.49 -4.69 23.96
C GLU A 116 -6.96 -5.55 22.77
N CYS A 117 -7.75 -4.98 21.86
CA CYS A 117 -8.20 -5.68 20.64
C CYS A 117 -7.05 -6.05 19.67
N ARG A 118 -5.96 -5.27 19.64
CA ARG A 118 -4.73 -5.61 18.89
C ARG A 118 -3.94 -6.71 19.58
N ILE A 119 -3.81 -6.62 20.91
CA ILE A 119 -3.10 -7.62 21.73
C ILE A 119 -3.84 -8.97 21.72
N ALA A 120 -5.18 -8.97 21.74
CA ALA A 120 -6.00 -10.16 21.64
C ALA A 120 -5.85 -10.92 20.31
N ALA A 121 -5.33 -10.28 19.25
CA ALA A 121 -4.96 -10.97 18.02
C ALA A 121 -3.67 -11.80 18.16
N LEU A 122 -2.78 -11.46 19.10
CA LEU A 122 -1.54 -12.19 19.38
C LEU A 122 -1.78 -13.53 20.11
N VAL A 123 -2.83 -13.62 20.94
CA VAL A 123 -3.18 -14.82 21.73
C VAL A 123 -3.17 -16.11 20.89
N PRO A 124 -3.95 -16.23 19.78
CA PRO A 124 -3.93 -17.42 18.95
C PRO A 124 -2.65 -17.57 18.12
N LEU A 125 -2.00 -16.46 17.71
CA LEU A 125 -0.76 -16.49 16.94
C LEU A 125 0.40 -17.11 17.73
N VAL A 126 0.54 -16.77 19.02
CA VAL A 126 1.57 -17.32 19.92
C VAL A 126 1.38 -18.83 20.15
N LYS A 127 0.12 -19.31 20.18
CA LYS A 127 -0.18 -20.76 20.20
C LYS A 127 0.30 -21.43 18.91
N GLU A 128 -0.15 -20.94 17.76
CA GLU A 128 0.09 -21.59 16.46
C GLU A 128 1.56 -21.54 16.05
N SER A 129 2.26 -20.43 16.28
CA SER A 129 3.71 -20.38 16.05
C SER A 129 4.50 -21.32 16.96
N TYR A 130 3.95 -21.73 18.11
CA TYR A 130 4.59 -22.70 18.99
C TYR A 130 4.30 -24.15 18.59
N GLY A 131 3.07 -24.44 18.13
CA GLY A 131 2.72 -25.73 17.50
C GLY A 131 3.55 -25.97 16.24
N ILE A 132 3.54 -25.02 15.30
CA ILE A 132 4.33 -25.06 14.06
C ILE A 132 5.83 -25.22 14.36
N TYR A 133 6.38 -24.46 15.31
CA TYR A 133 7.79 -24.57 15.69
C TYR A 133 8.14 -25.95 16.27
N LYS A 134 7.32 -26.49 17.19
CA LYS A 134 7.50 -27.86 17.71
C LYS A 134 7.50 -28.88 16.57
N PHE A 135 6.48 -28.82 15.71
CA PHE A 135 6.34 -29.74 14.59
C PHE A 135 7.56 -29.70 13.67
N ALA A 136 7.97 -28.50 13.24
CA ALA A 136 9.15 -28.33 12.38
C ALA A 136 10.43 -28.87 13.03
N THR A 137 10.63 -28.64 14.34
CA THR A 137 11.78 -29.17 15.10
C THR A 137 11.83 -30.70 15.06
N SER A 138 10.70 -31.36 15.35
CA SER A 138 10.63 -32.82 15.43
C SER A 138 10.64 -33.49 14.06
N MET A 139 9.94 -32.93 13.07
CA MET A 139 9.88 -33.49 11.72
C MET A 139 11.22 -33.35 10.98
N LEU A 140 11.95 -32.23 11.15
CA LEU A 140 13.29 -32.09 10.55
C LEU A 140 14.28 -33.11 11.14
N ARG A 141 14.20 -33.41 12.44
CA ARG A 141 14.98 -34.50 13.08
C ARG A 141 14.60 -35.87 12.53
N ALA A 142 13.30 -36.15 12.41
CA ALA A 142 12.82 -37.40 11.83
C ALA A 142 13.30 -37.58 10.38
N MET A 143 13.15 -36.56 9.54
CA MET A 143 13.64 -36.57 8.16
C MET A 143 15.16 -36.74 8.06
N HIS A 144 15.93 -36.07 8.92
CA HIS A 144 17.38 -36.25 8.99
C HIS A 144 17.74 -37.72 9.29
N SER A 145 17.12 -38.31 10.32
CA SER A 145 17.30 -39.72 10.71
C SER A 145 16.79 -40.77 9.70
N VAL A 146 16.05 -40.36 8.66
CA VAL A 146 15.52 -41.23 7.59
C VAL A 146 16.25 -41.01 6.26
N THR A 147 16.84 -39.84 6.04
CA THR A 147 17.42 -39.45 4.73
C THR A 147 18.95 -39.52 4.73
N GLU A 148 19.61 -39.45 5.89
CA GLU A 148 21.08 -39.48 6.06
C GLU A 148 21.86 -38.47 5.17
N SER A 149 21.19 -37.41 4.69
CA SER A 149 21.73 -36.44 3.72
C SER A 149 21.44 -35.00 4.14
N ASP A 150 22.39 -34.41 4.86
CA ASP A 150 22.37 -33.03 5.35
C ASP A 150 22.14 -32.01 4.23
N GLU A 151 22.75 -32.21 3.06
CA GLU A 151 22.75 -31.26 1.94
C GLU A 151 21.34 -31.03 1.36
N ALA A 152 20.50 -32.07 1.37
CA ALA A 152 19.11 -31.97 0.93
C ALA A 152 18.23 -31.15 1.90
N LEU A 153 18.57 -31.15 3.19
CA LEU A 153 17.75 -30.54 4.26
C LEU A 153 18.27 -29.17 4.71
N GLU A 154 19.51 -28.80 4.38
CA GLU A 154 20.11 -27.51 4.75
C GLU A 154 19.29 -26.27 4.31
N PRO A 155 18.57 -26.23 3.17
CA PRO A 155 17.66 -25.12 2.86
C PRO A 155 16.54 -24.94 3.89
N LEU A 156 16.01 -26.04 4.44
CA LEU A 156 15.02 -26.00 5.52
C LEU A 156 15.67 -25.67 6.87
N ARG A 157 16.89 -26.16 7.15
CA ARG A 157 17.65 -25.82 8.37
C ARG A 157 17.96 -24.33 8.45
N THR A 158 18.47 -23.75 7.36
CA THR A 158 18.73 -22.32 7.24
C THR A 158 17.44 -21.49 7.43
N ARG A 159 16.30 -21.93 6.86
CA ARG A 159 15.00 -21.27 7.06
C ARG A 159 14.47 -21.42 8.50
N TYR A 160 14.62 -22.60 9.10
CA TYR A 160 14.27 -22.88 10.51
C TYR A 160 15.07 -21.98 11.46
N ASN A 161 16.39 -21.92 11.31
CA ASN A 161 17.28 -21.06 12.11
C ASN A 161 16.90 -19.58 11.98
N ALA A 162 16.62 -19.11 10.76
CA ALA A 162 16.15 -17.74 10.53
C ALA A 162 14.77 -17.47 11.17
N GLN A 163 13.86 -18.44 11.22
CA GLN A 163 12.57 -18.31 11.89
C GLN A 163 12.68 -18.41 13.42
N HIS A 164 13.58 -19.23 13.96
CA HIS A 164 13.82 -19.35 15.40
C HIS A 164 14.12 -17.97 16.03
N TYR A 165 15.08 -17.21 15.48
CA TYR A 165 15.41 -15.89 16.01
C TYR A 165 14.25 -14.87 15.90
N ARG A 166 13.39 -15.00 14.88
CA ARG A 166 12.18 -14.17 14.74
C ARG A 166 11.17 -14.52 15.83
N LEU A 167 10.96 -15.80 16.12
CA LEU A 167 10.08 -16.28 17.20
C LEU A 167 10.62 -15.92 18.59
N LEU A 168 11.93 -16.04 18.83
CA LEU A 168 12.57 -15.63 20.07
C LEU A 168 12.31 -14.14 20.34
N LYS A 169 12.48 -13.28 19.33
CA LYS A 169 12.12 -11.86 19.40
C LYS A 169 10.61 -11.67 19.63
N PHE A 170 9.75 -12.36 18.88
CA PHE A 170 8.30 -12.26 18.99
C PHE A 170 7.79 -12.62 20.39
N TYR A 171 8.28 -13.72 20.97
CA TYR A 171 7.92 -14.14 22.33
C TYR A 171 8.50 -13.21 23.40
N TYR A 172 9.70 -12.64 23.19
CA TYR A 172 10.21 -11.57 24.04
C TYR A 172 9.29 -10.34 24.03
N GLU A 173 8.93 -9.83 22.84
CA GLU A 173 8.00 -8.70 22.68
C GLU A 173 6.62 -9.01 23.29
N CYS A 174 6.10 -10.23 23.12
CA CYS A 174 4.88 -10.69 23.78
C CYS A 174 4.98 -10.77 25.31
N SER A 175 6.12 -11.21 25.85
CA SER A 175 6.31 -11.37 27.30
C SER A 175 6.26 -10.03 28.05
N ASN A 176 6.63 -8.93 27.37
CA ASN A 176 6.54 -7.57 27.89
C ASN A 176 5.10 -7.01 27.91
N VAL A 177 4.15 -7.64 27.21
CA VAL A 177 2.75 -7.19 27.15
C VAL A 177 1.93 -7.82 28.28
N ARG A 178 1.76 -7.08 29.38
CA ARG A 178 1.11 -7.55 30.62
C ARG A 178 -0.31 -8.12 30.46
N TYR A 179 -1.08 -7.62 29.48
CA TYR A 179 -2.41 -8.13 29.14
C TYR A 179 -2.35 -9.50 28.43
N LEU A 180 -1.31 -9.73 27.62
CA LEU A 180 -1.11 -10.99 26.91
C LEU A 180 -0.64 -12.08 27.88
N THR A 181 0.31 -11.76 28.76
CA THR A 181 0.83 -12.69 29.79
C THR A 181 -0.16 -13.01 30.91
N SER A 182 -1.25 -12.23 31.07
CA SER A 182 -2.39 -12.62 31.90
C SER A 182 -3.40 -13.56 31.21
N LEU A 183 -3.34 -13.69 29.88
CA LEU A 183 -4.25 -14.54 29.10
C LEU A 183 -3.62 -15.87 28.66
N ILE A 184 -2.31 -15.87 28.39
CA ILE A 184 -1.54 -17.07 28.00
C ILE A 184 -0.15 -17.09 28.63
N ALA A 185 0.34 -18.29 28.93
CA ALA A 185 1.76 -18.50 29.19
C ALA A 185 2.54 -18.40 27.86
N VAL A 186 3.26 -17.30 27.66
CA VAL A 186 4.10 -17.11 26.48
C VAL A 186 5.26 -18.11 26.50
N PRO A 187 5.47 -18.92 25.45
CA PRO A 187 6.56 -19.89 25.41
C PRO A 187 7.94 -19.24 25.52
N LYS A 188 8.88 -19.95 26.16
CA LYS A 188 10.29 -19.57 26.20
C LYS A 188 11.08 -20.48 25.26
N LEU A 189 11.81 -19.87 24.32
CA LEU A 189 12.77 -20.55 23.47
C LEU A 189 14.19 -20.42 24.06
N PRO A 190 15.13 -21.32 23.72
CA PRO A 190 16.56 -21.08 23.93
C PRO A 190 17.03 -19.85 23.15
N GLN A 191 18.22 -19.34 23.47
CA GLN A 191 18.79 -18.15 22.83
C GLN A 191 19.31 -18.44 21.42
N ASP A 192 19.82 -19.64 21.21
CA ASP A 192 20.29 -20.17 19.93
C ASP A 192 19.33 -21.31 19.49
N PRO A 193 19.14 -21.53 18.18
CA PRO A 193 18.31 -22.62 17.69
C PRO A 193 18.88 -23.97 18.18
N PRO A 194 18.03 -24.91 18.65
CA PRO A 194 18.50 -26.25 18.98
C PRO A 194 18.95 -26.92 17.69
N ASP A 195 20.09 -27.62 17.70
CA ASP A 195 20.46 -28.36 16.48
C ASP A 195 19.44 -29.46 16.20
N VAL A 196 19.23 -29.66 14.90
CA VAL A 196 18.17 -30.43 14.29
C VAL A 196 18.76 -31.64 13.56
N PHE A 197 20.07 -31.61 13.28
CA PHE A 197 20.84 -32.68 12.63
C PHE A 197 21.86 -33.35 13.57
N GLU A 198 22.07 -32.83 14.79
CA GLU A 198 22.73 -33.63 15.83
C GLU A 198 21.79 -34.74 16.32
N ASP A 199 22.28 -35.97 16.22
CA ASP A 199 21.76 -37.11 16.95
C ASP A 199 21.70 -36.75 18.45
N SER A 200 20.52 -36.85 19.07
CA SER A 200 20.32 -36.28 20.41
C SER A 200 21.29 -36.88 21.42
N PRO A 201 21.99 -36.07 22.24
CA PRO A 201 23.07 -36.54 23.09
C PRO A 201 22.58 -37.68 23.98
N ALA A 202 23.24 -38.83 23.85
CA ALA A 202 22.79 -40.08 24.45
C ALA A 202 22.44 -39.90 25.93
N LEU A 203 21.24 -40.37 26.30
CA LEU A 203 20.71 -40.32 27.68
C LEU A 203 21.83 -40.61 28.70
N PRO A 204 22.01 -39.76 29.74
CA PRO A 204 23.14 -39.87 30.65
C PRO A 204 23.35 -41.30 31.12
N ARG A 205 24.47 -41.91 30.70
CA ARG A 205 24.78 -43.31 30.97
C ARG A 205 24.62 -43.54 32.48
N ARG A 206 23.68 -44.43 32.85
CA ARG A 206 23.48 -44.85 34.24
C ARG A 206 24.85 -45.19 34.83
N PRO A 207 25.29 -44.56 35.94
CA PRO A 207 26.70 -44.57 36.32
C PRO A 207 27.29 -45.97 36.36
N THR A 208 28.32 -46.21 35.56
CA THR A 208 29.12 -47.43 35.63
C THR A 208 29.99 -47.36 36.88
N GLU A 209 29.45 -47.81 38.01
CA GLU A 209 30.26 -48.15 39.17
C GLU A 209 31.32 -49.19 38.77
N LYS A 210 32.54 -49.00 39.25
CA LYS A 210 33.67 -49.84 38.86
C LYS A 210 33.58 -51.20 39.55
N PRO A 211 33.84 -52.32 38.86
CA PRO A 211 33.96 -53.61 39.51
C PRO A 211 35.15 -53.61 40.48
N GLN A 212 34.92 -53.95 41.75
CA GLN A 212 35.96 -54.28 42.70
C GLN A 212 35.87 -55.76 43.10
N THR A 213 36.98 -56.45 42.85
CA THR A 213 37.49 -57.69 43.46
C THR A 213 36.60 -58.46 44.46
N PRO A 214 36.29 -59.75 44.19
CA PRO A 214 35.54 -60.61 45.12
C PRO A 214 36.44 -61.27 46.20
N SER A 215 35.79 -61.92 47.18
CA SER A 215 36.33 -62.70 48.31
C SER A 215 36.58 -61.91 49.61
N PRO A 216 36.54 -62.55 50.80
CA PRO A 216 36.32 -63.98 51.06
C PRO A 216 35.01 -64.32 51.81
N LYS A 217 34.53 -65.55 51.59
CA LYS A 217 33.80 -66.32 52.62
C LYS A 217 34.63 -67.54 53.00
N ALA A 218 34.75 -67.76 54.30
CA ALA A 218 35.35 -68.93 54.95
C ALA A 218 34.46 -69.27 56.16
N THR A 219 34.24 -70.53 56.57
CA THR A 219 34.82 -71.79 56.07
C THR A 219 33.84 -72.98 56.28
N THR A 220 34.22 -74.11 55.69
CA THR A 220 33.92 -75.55 55.94
C THR A 220 33.46 -75.99 57.36
N PRO A 221 32.97 -77.24 57.57
CA PRO A 221 33.16 -78.49 56.79
C PRO A 221 31.87 -79.31 56.47
N ALA A 222 31.90 -80.42 55.71
CA ALA A 222 32.78 -80.88 54.61
C ALA A 222 32.10 -82.08 53.89
N GLN A 223 32.56 -82.41 52.67
CA GLN A 223 32.34 -83.71 52.00
C GLN A 223 33.45 -84.71 52.46
N VAL A 224 33.61 -85.98 52.04
CA VAL A 224 33.74 -86.57 50.68
C VAL A 224 33.46 -88.10 50.75
N GLU A 225 33.26 -88.73 49.58
CA GLU A 225 33.20 -90.19 49.28
C GLU A 225 34.61 -90.87 49.39
N PRO A 226 35.00 -91.99 48.69
CA PRO A 226 34.28 -93.11 48.03
C PRO A 226 34.93 -94.54 48.30
N ILE A 227 34.60 -95.55 47.45
CA ILE A 227 35.41 -96.73 47.01
C ILE A 227 35.23 -98.15 47.67
N SER A 228 34.50 -99.01 46.93
CA SER A 228 34.72 -100.43 46.49
C SER A 228 34.83 -101.72 47.36
N ASP A 229 34.46 -102.83 46.68
CA ASP A 229 34.91 -104.25 46.70
C ASP A 229 34.49 -105.31 47.77
N PHE A 230 33.40 -106.02 47.43
CA PHE A 230 33.38 -107.43 46.93
C PHE A 230 34.00 -108.62 47.76
N TRP A 231 33.11 -109.38 48.43
CA TRP A 231 33.23 -110.82 48.85
C TRP A 231 34.21 -111.16 50.00
N SER A 232 34.10 -112.29 50.74
CA SER A 232 33.26 -113.50 50.59
C SER A 232 32.77 -114.12 51.93
N THR A 233 31.82 -115.08 51.83
CA THR A 233 31.55 -116.17 52.80
C THR A 233 32.81 -117.05 53.05
N GLU A 234 32.91 -118.02 53.97
CA GLU A 234 31.94 -118.94 54.59
C GLU A 234 32.53 -119.64 55.85
N LYS A 235 31.74 -120.55 56.49
CA LYS A 235 32.02 -121.35 57.71
C LYS A 235 31.91 -120.53 59.02
N ALA A 236 31.43 -121.09 60.15
CA ALA A 236 31.20 -122.49 60.49
C ALA A 236 29.75 -122.82 60.88
N GLN A 237 28.86 -122.92 59.90
CA GLN A 237 27.49 -123.41 60.04
C GLN A 237 27.47 -124.92 60.36
N LYS A 238 27.64 -125.35 61.63
CA LYS A 238 27.35 -126.74 62.04
C LYS A 238 27.16 -127.09 63.52
N GLN A 239 27.40 -126.18 64.48
CA GLN A 239 27.11 -126.44 65.91
C GLN A 239 25.72 -125.94 66.35
N ALA A 240 25.09 -125.08 65.57
CA ALA A 240 23.82 -124.43 65.89
C ALA A 240 22.57 -125.29 65.60
N GLN A 241 22.42 -126.44 66.26
CA GLN A 241 21.23 -127.30 66.04
C GLN A 241 20.69 -128.11 67.23
N GLN A 242 21.36 -128.18 68.39
CA GLN A 242 20.87 -128.96 69.54
C GLN A 242 20.37 -128.10 70.72
N GLU A 243 20.98 -126.95 70.99
CA GLU A 243 20.51 -126.04 72.07
C GLU A 243 19.28 -125.20 71.68
N TYR A 244 18.86 -125.27 70.41
CA TYR A 244 17.89 -124.34 69.82
C TYR A 244 16.42 -124.70 70.10
N GLU A 245 16.08 -125.98 70.24
CA GLU A 245 14.68 -126.43 70.33
C GLU A 245 14.04 -126.20 71.71
N GLU A 246 14.80 -126.32 72.80
CA GLU A 246 14.24 -126.14 74.16
C GLU A 246 13.95 -124.67 74.47
N GLN A 247 14.79 -123.75 74.01
CA GLN A 247 14.58 -122.30 74.23
C GLN A 247 13.41 -121.74 73.40
N GLN A 248 13.11 -122.31 72.23
CA GLN A 248 12.04 -121.81 71.35
C GLN A 248 10.66 -121.77 72.00
N ARG A 249 10.28 -122.81 72.76
CA ARG A 249 8.90 -122.94 73.29
C ARG A 249 8.56 -121.90 74.36
N GLN A 250 9.51 -121.45 75.16
CA GLN A 250 9.26 -120.36 76.13
C GLN A 250 9.18 -118.99 75.43
N PHE A 251 9.97 -118.77 74.38
CA PHE A 251 10.03 -117.48 73.68
C PHE A 251 8.77 -117.20 72.84
N GLN A 252 8.14 -118.23 72.26
CA GLN A 252 6.91 -118.07 71.46
C GLN A 252 5.75 -117.51 72.29
N ALA A 253 5.51 -118.04 73.49
CA ALA A 253 4.39 -117.64 74.35
C ALA A 253 4.44 -116.17 74.81
N GLN A 254 5.63 -115.56 74.92
CA GLN A 254 5.76 -114.13 75.20
C GLN A 254 5.54 -113.27 73.94
N ARG A 255 6.06 -113.71 72.79
CA ARG A 255 6.03 -112.95 71.54
C ARG A 255 4.60 -112.70 71.03
N ASP A 256 3.71 -113.69 71.14
CA ASP A 256 2.34 -113.60 70.62
C ASP A 256 1.49 -112.55 71.37
N ALA A 257 1.71 -112.41 72.68
CA ALA A 257 1.04 -111.41 73.51
C ALA A 257 1.48 -109.96 73.18
N GLU A 258 2.74 -109.78 72.79
CA GLU A 258 3.30 -108.48 72.44
C GLU A 258 2.86 -108.02 71.03
N LEU A 259 2.74 -108.98 70.10
CA LEU A 259 2.32 -108.76 68.71
C LEU A 259 0.88 -108.22 68.60
N GLN A 260 -0.05 -108.74 69.40
CA GLN A 260 -1.42 -108.20 69.46
C GLN A 260 -1.47 -106.75 69.98
N ARG A 261 -0.54 -106.39 70.88
CA ARG A 261 -0.45 -105.03 71.43
C ARG A 261 0.08 -104.02 70.42
N GLN A 262 1.04 -104.42 69.58
CA GLN A 262 1.56 -103.58 68.50
C GLN A 262 0.51 -103.34 67.39
N GLN A 263 -0.29 -104.36 67.02
CA GLN A 263 -1.30 -104.20 65.97
C GLN A 263 -2.38 -103.15 66.31
N MET A 264 -2.84 -103.07 67.57
CA MET A 264 -3.80 -102.02 67.97
C MET A 264 -3.21 -100.62 67.88
N LEU A 265 -1.95 -100.43 68.31
CA LEU A 265 -1.27 -99.13 68.24
C LEU A 265 -1.02 -98.67 66.79
N ALA A 266 -0.61 -99.58 65.90
CA ALA A 266 -0.39 -99.27 64.49
C ALA A 266 -1.70 -98.84 63.78
N LEU A 267 -2.81 -99.53 64.05
CA LEU A 267 -4.11 -99.19 63.44
C LEU A 267 -4.64 -97.82 63.90
N GLN A 268 -4.31 -97.40 65.13
CA GLN A 268 -4.69 -96.09 65.64
C GLN A 268 -3.89 -94.96 64.95
N GLN A 269 -2.57 -95.09 64.89
CA GLN A 269 -1.70 -94.09 64.24
C GLN A 269 -2.02 -93.89 62.76
N GLN A 270 -2.43 -94.95 62.04
CA GLN A 270 -2.79 -94.86 60.63
C GLN A 270 -4.02 -93.96 60.39
N ARG A 271 -5.04 -94.01 61.27
CA ARG A 271 -6.22 -93.15 61.18
C ARG A 271 -5.90 -91.69 61.49
N GLU A 272 -5.13 -91.46 62.54
CA GLU A 272 -4.70 -90.11 62.95
C GLU A 272 -3.90 -89.39 61.84
N PHE A 273 -3.21 -90.15 60.96
CA PHE A 273 -2.52 -89.60 59.79
C PHE A 273 -3.47 -89.29 58.60
N GLU A 274 -4.45 -90.15 58.31
CA GLU A 274 -5.46 -89.88 57.27
C GLU A 274 -6.32 -88.65 57.61
N ASP A 275 -6.75 -88.52 58.87
CA ASP A 275 -7.58 -87.38 59.30
C ASP A 275 -6.81 -86.04 59.23
N GLN A 276 -5.52 -86.03 59.61
CA GLN A 276 -4.66 -84.85 59.44
C GLN A 276 -4.50 -84.45 57.96
N GLN A 277 -4.33 -85.43 57.07
CA GLN A 277 -4.16 -85.17 55.64
C GLN A 277 -5.45 -84.64 55.00
N ARG A 278 -6.64 -85.12 55.42
CA ARG A 278 -7.94 -84.56 55.01
C ARG A 278 -8.11 -83.10 55.44
N LEU A 279 -7.86 -82.80 56.72
CA LEU A 279 -7.97 -81.45 57.28
C LEU A 279 -7.08 -80.43 56.53
N GLN A 280 -5.87 -80.83 56.13
CA GLN A 280 -4.96 -79.95 55.40
C GLN A 280 -5.43 -79.63 53.98
N ILE A 281 -6.04 -80.60 53.28
CA ILE A 281 -6.65 -80.40 51.96
C ILE A 281 -7.89 -79.48 52.05
N GLU A 282 -8.73 -79.69 53.06
CA GLU A 282 -9.94 -78.88 53.28
C GLU A 282 -9.60 -77.41 53.59
N GLN A 283 -8.57 -77.15 54.42
CA GLN A 283 -8.06 -75.79 54.66
C GLN A 283 -7.52 -75.12 53.39
N GLN A 284 -6.75 -75.83 52.56
CA GLN A 284 -6.25 -75.25 51.30
C GLN A 284 -7.38 -74.88 50.34
N ARG A 285 -8.42 -75.74 50.22
CA ARG A 285 -9.58 -75.44 49.38
C ARG A 285 -10.35 -74.22 49.89
N LEU A 286 -10.63 -74.13 51.20
CA LEU A 286 -11.31 -72.98 51.79
C LEU A 286 -10.51 -71.67 51.61
N ALA A 287 -9.18 -71.72 51.75
CA ALA A 287 -8.32 -70.56 51.49
C ALA A 287 -8.37 -70.11 50.02
N GLN A 288 -8.43 -71.05 49.06
CA GLN A 288 -8.54 -70.74 47.63
C GLN A 288 -9.93 -70.15 47.26
N GLU A 289 -11.01 -70.69 47.84
CA GLU A 289 -12.38 -70.17 47.67
C GLU A 289 -12.50 -68.74 48.27
N GLN A 290 -11.90 -68.48 49.43
CA GLN A 290 -11.86 -67.14 50.03
C GLN A 290 -11.07 -66.13 49.19
N LEU A 291 -9.91 -66.52 48.64
CA LEU A 291 -9.10 -65.64 47.80
C LEU A 291 -9.83 -65.21 46.52
N MET A 292 -10.53 -66.15 45.87
CA MET A 292 -11.43 -65.86 44.74
C MET A 292 -12.53 -64.87 45.12
N HIS A 293 -13.14 -65.04 46.30
CA HIS A 293 -14.26 -64.20 46.72
C HIS A 293 -13.81 -62.76 47.06
N ASP A 294 -12.68 -62.59 47.75
CA ASP A 294 -12.09 -61.28 48.07
C ASP A 294 -11.60 -60.56 46.80
N GLN A 295 -11.01 -61.28 45.84
CA GLN A 295 -10.61 -60.71 44.55
C GLN A 295 -11.82 -60.16 43.76
N LEU A 296 -12.94 -60.90 43.75
CA LEU A 296 -14.20 -60.45 43.12
C LEU A 296 -14.80 -59.24 43.85
N GLN A 297 -14.77 -59.24 45.18
CA GLN A 297 -15.33 -58.18 46.01
C GLN A 297 -14.54 -56.86 45.87
N ARG A 298 -13.20 -56.92 45.81
CA ARG A 298 -12.36 -55.75 45.52
C ARG A 298 -12.63 -55.16 44.13
N GLN A 299 -12.87 -56.01 43.13
CA GLN A 299 -13.17 -55.55 41.77
C GLN A 299 -14.56 -54.86 41.69
N ALA A 300 -15.54 -55.35 42.46
CA ALA A 300 -16.84 -54.69 42.61
C ALA A 300 -16.74 -53.34 43.36
N GLN A 301 -15.98 -53.29 44.46
CA GLN A 301 -15.74 -52.05 45.21
C GLN A 301 -14.97 -51.00 44.41
N GLY A 302 -14.01 -51.41 43.56
CA GLY A 302 -13.31 -50.51 42.65
C GLY A 302 -14.28 -49.75 41.74
N ARG A 303 -15.14 -50.49 41.02
CA ARG A 303 -16.16 -49.88 40.14
C ARG A 303 -17.17 -49.01 40.89
N ALA A 304 -17.56 -49.38 42.10
CA ALA A 304 -18.44 -48.54 42.93
C ALA A 304 -17.78 -47.20 43.28
N ALA A 305 -16.50 -47.23 43.73
CA ALA A 305 -15.74 -46.02 44.06
C ALA A 305 -15.41 -45.15 42.83
N GLU A 306 -15.23 -45.76 41.65
CA GLU A 306 -15.10 -45.05 40.36
C GLU A 306 -16.38 -44.30 40.02
N LEU A 307 -17.54 -44.96 40.06
CA LEU A 307 -18.84 -44.35 39.78
C LEU A 307 -19.22 -43.24 40.79
N GLU A 308 -18.91 -43.41 42.08
CA GLU A 308 -19.09 -42.34 43.08
C GLU A 308 -18.20 -41.13 42.78
N ARG A 309 -16.97 -41.35 42.31
CA ARG A 309 -16.06 -40.29 41.84
C ARG A 309 -16.60 -39.56 40.62
N GLU A 310 -17.14 -40.28 39.64
CA GLU A 310 -17.75 -39.69 38.44
C GLU A 310 -18.98 -38.86 38.81
N ILE A 311 -19.86 -39.35 39.68
CA ILE A 311 -21.03 -38.60 40.15
C ILE A 311 -20.61 -37.30 40.88
N LEU A 312 -19.59 -37.36 41.74
CA LEU A 312 -19.03 -36.18 42.40
C LEU A 312 -18.36 -35.21 41.40
N ALA A 313 -17.67 -35.71 40.38
CA ALA A 313 -17.05 -34.89 39.34
C ALA A 313 -18.10 -34.18 38.47
N MET A 314 -19.14 -34.90 38.03
CA MET A 314 -20.26 -34.38 37.25
C MET A 314 -21.06 -33.33 38.02
N ARG A 315 -21.35 -33.58 39.30
CA ARG A 315 -21.98 -32.59 40.18
C ARG A 315 -21.10 -31.34 40.34
N GLY A 316 -19.80 -31.55 40.58
CA GLY A 316 -18.83 -30.47 40.68
C GLY A 316 -18.59 -29.72 39.37
N GLN A 317 -18.96 -30.26 38.20
CA GLN A 317 -19.03 -29.54 36.93
C GLN A 317 -20.32 -28.72 36.87
N TYR A 318 -21.48 -29.34 37.11
CA TYR A 318 -22.79 -28.67 37.09
C TYR A 318 -22.84 -27.42 38.00
N GLU A 319 -22.31 -27.49 39.22
CA GLU A 319 -22.24 -26.35 40.15
C GLU A 319 -21.30 -25.23 39.65
N ARG A 320 -20.27 -25.56 38.85
CA ARG A 320 -19.40 -24.57 38.17
C ARG A 320 -20.06 -23.96 36.94
N ASP A 321 -20.78 -24.75 36.15
CA ASP A 321 -21.48 -24.30 34.94
C ASP A 321 -22.66 -23.38 35.32
N GLN A 322 -23.36 -23.68 36.42
CA GLN A 322 -24.40 -22.82 36.97
C GLN A 322 -23.85 -21.47 37.44
N LEU A 323 -22.68 -21.45 38.09
CA LEU A 323 -21.97 -20.20 38.45
C LEU A 323 -21.47 -19.42 37.22
N MET A 324 -21.02 -20.10 36.17
CA MET A 324 -20.64 -19.47 34.90
C MET A 324 -21.84 -18.83 34.20
N LEU A 325 -22.99 -19.51 34.15
CA LEU A 325 -24.23 -18.98 33.59
C LEU A 325 -24.70 -17.72 34.33
N GLU A 326 -24.61 -17.70 35.66
CA GLU A 326 -24.97 -16.49 36.44
C GLU A 326 -24.00 -15.32 36.19
N GLN A 327 -22.70 -15.60 36.01
CA GLN A 327 -21.72 -14.58 35.61
C GLN A 327 -21.96 -14.05 34.19
N TYR A 328 -22.39 -14.91 33.25
CA TYR A 328 -22.78 -14.47 31.91
C TYR A 328 -24.04 -13.61 31.93
N ASP A 329 -25.10 -13.98 32.65
CA ASP A 329 -26.34 -13.19 32.76
C ASP A 329 -26.09 -11.79 33.35
N ARG A 330 -25.28 -11.70 34.42
CA ARG A 330 -24.82 -10.43 34.98
C ARG A 330 -24.01 -9.60 33.96
N ARG A 331 -23.18 -10.25 33.14
CA ARG A 331 -22.36 -9.57 32.12
C ARG A 331 -23.16 -9.12 30.89
N VAL A 332 -24.20 -9.86 30.50
CA VAL A 332 -25.15 -9.45 29.45
C VAL A 332 -25.88 -8.18 29.90
N LYS A 333 -26.44 -8.16 31.11
CA LYS A 333 -27.13 -6.99 31.67
C LYS A 333 -26.22 -5.75 31.80
N ALA A 334 -24.94 -5.94 32.13
CA ALA A 334 -23.96 -4.86 32.11
C ALA A 334 -23.72 -4.32 30.68
N LEU A 335 -23.57 -5.20 29.69
CA LEU A 335 -23.40 -4.81 28.28
C LEU A 335 -24.65 -4.15 27.67
N GLU A 336 -25.85 -4.57 28.07
CA GLU A 336 -27.10 -3.92 27.69
C GLU A 336 -27.17 -2.48 28.23
N MET A 337 -26.75 -2.28 29.48
CA MET A 337 -26.69 -0.95 30.10
C MET A 337 -25.60 -0.06 29.48
N GLU A 338 -24.41 -0.60 29.20
CA GLU A 338 -23.36 0.11 28.44
C GLU A 338 -23.82 0.47 27.02
N MET A 339 -24.59 -0.42 26.35
CA MET A 339 -25.11 -0.16 25.01
C MET A 339 -26.17 0.95 25.03
N GLN A 340 -27.09 0.98 26.00
CA GLN A 340 -28.02 2.11 26.18
C GLN A 340 -27.28 3.43 26.47
N GLN A 341 -26.22 3.39 27.29
CA GLN A 341 -25.41 4.57 27.57
C GLN A 341 -24.66 5.06 26.31
N LEU A 342 -24.11 4.16 25.51
CA LEU A 342 -23.48 4.49 24.23
C LEU A 342 -24.47 5.05 23.21
N ASP A 343 -25.70 4.54 23.16
CA ASP A 343 -26.72 5.01 22.22
C ASP A 343 -27.20 6.43 22.59
N SER A 344 -27.41 6.71 23.88
CA SER A 344 -27.70 8.08 24.35
C SER A 344 -26.56 9.07 24.06
N SER A 345 -25.31 8.62 24.16
CA SER A 345 -24.11 9.42 23.83
C SER A 345 -23.98 9.68 22.32
N ASN A 346 -24.22 8.66 21.47
CA ASN A 346 -24.29 8.83 20.01
C ASN A 346 -25.42 9.80 19.61
N HIS A 347 -26.58 9.72 20.26
CA HIS A 347 -27.70 10.63 20.00
C HIS A 347 -27.32 12.09 20.29
N GLN A 348 -26.74 12.37 21.46
CA GLN A 348 -26.22 13.70 21.80
C GLN A 348 -25.13 14.16 20.83
N GLN A 349 -24.22 13.27 20.42
CA GLN A 349 -23.17 13.61 19.46
C GLN A 349 -23.71 13.86 18.04
N ASN A 350 -24.87 13.32 17.68
CA ASN A 350 -25.51 13.60 16.39
C ASN A 350 -26.24 14.94 16.41
N VAL A 351 -27.01 15.25 17.46
CA VAL A 351 -27.62 16.57 17.65
C VAL A 351 -26.56 17.69 17.58
N ALA A 352 -25.42 17.51 18.25
CA ALA A 352 -24.31 18.47 18.20
C ALA A 352 -23.63 18.60 16.81
N LYS A 353 -23.78 17.60 15.92
CA LYS A 353 -23.35 17.71 14.50
C LYS A 353 -24.40 18.43 13.67
N ASP A 354 -25.69 18.17 13.93
CA ASP A 354 -26.80 18.82 13.23
C ASP A 354 -26.84 20.32 13.53
N ASP A 355 -26.61 20.73 14.79
CA ASP A 355 -26.40 22.12 15.21
C ASP A 355 -25.22 22.78 14.47
N LEU A 356 -24.10 22.06 14.34
CA LEU A 356 -22.91 22.54 13.61
C LEU A 356 -23.18 22.66 12.10
N ILE A 357 -23.94 21.73 11.52
CA ILE A 357 -24.37 21.77 10.12
C ILE A 357 -25.30 22.97 9.90
N GLN A 358 -26.24 23.25 10.81
CA GLN A 358 -27.09 24.44 10.72
C GLN A 358 -26.27 25.73 10.81
N SER A 359 -25.33 25.82 11.77
CA SER A 359 -24.39 26.95 11.89
C SER A 359 -23.61 27.20 10.59
N LEU A 360 -23.09 26.13 9.95
CA LEU A 360 -22.38 26.24 8.67
C LEU A 360 -23.31 26.65 7.52
N GLN A 361 -24.57 26.18 7.49
CA GLN A 361 -25.56 26.63 6.50
C GLN A 361 -25.92 28.11 6.69
N GLU A 362 -26.04 28.59 7.92
CA GLU A 362 -26.29 30.01 8.22
C GLU A 362 -25.07 30.89 7.86
N GLN A 363 -23.85 30.42 8.08
CA GLN A 363 -22.64 31.09 7.60
C GLN A 363 -22.59 31.15 6.07
N ILE A 364 -22.87 30.06 5.35
CA ILE A 364 -22.95 30.04 3.88
C ILE A 364 -24.02 31.02 3.37
N LYS A 365 -25.18 31.08 4.04
CA LYS A 365 -26.25 32.04 3.74
C LYS A 365 -25.81 33.48 4.00
N MET A 366 -25.08 33.75 5.07
CA MET A 366 -24.49 35.07 5.35
C MET A 366 -23.47 35.47 4.27
N TRP A 367 -22.58 34.57 3.87
CA TRP A 367 -21.61 34.82 2.79
C TRP A 367 -22.31 35.07 1.45
N LYS A 368 -23.34 34.28 1.10
CA LYS A 368 -24.16 34.54 -0.09
C LYS A 368 -24.80 35.92 -0.06
N ASN A 369 -25.37 36.33 1.08
CA ASN A 369 -25.96 37.66 1.24
C ASN A 369 -24.90 38.77 1.13
N LYS A 370 -23.68 38.58 1.68
CA LYS A 370 -22.55 39.50 1.52
C LYS A 370 -22.14 39.64 0.04
N TYR A 371 -22.00 38.54 -0.69
CA TYR A 371 -21.70 38.57 -2.13
C TYR A 371 -22.82 39.25 -2.95
N GLU A 372 -24.09 39.02 -2.63
CA GLU A 372 -25.21 39.65 -3.33
C GLU A 372 -25.30 41.16 -3.02
N ALA A 373 -25.00 41.58 -1.78
CA ALA A 373 -24.87 42.99 -1.41
C ALA A 373 -23.67 43.64 -2.13
N LEU A 374 -22.52 42.99 -2.16
CA LEU A 374 -21.32 43.44 -2.87
C LEU A 374 -21.59 43.62 -4.38
N ALA A 375 -22.29 42.67 -5.01
CA ALA A 375 -22.68 42.75 -6.41
C ALA A 375 -23.64 43.93 -6.69
N LYS A 376 -24.60 44.19 -5.79
CA LYS A 376 -25.47 45.37 -5.85
C LYS A 376 -24.67 46.67 -5.69
N LEU A 377 -23.70 46.70 -4.77
CA LEU A 377 -22.85 47.87 -4.51
C LEU A 377 -21.92 48.16 -5.71
N TYR A 378 -21.33 47.15 -6.35
CA TYR A 378 -20.62 47.31 -7.63
C TYR A 378 -21.55 47.80 -8.75
N SER A 379 -22.80 47.34 -8.81
CA SER A 379 -23.78 47.83 -9.79
C SER A 379 -24.16 49.29 -9.55
N GLN A 380 -24.36 49.68 -8.29
CA GLN A 380 -24.62 51.07 -7.89
C GLN A 380 -23.42 51.97 -8.19
N LEU A 381 -22.21 51.60 -7.76
CA LEU A 381 -20.98 52.36 -8.01
C LEU A 381 -20.72 52.54 -9.52
N ARG A 382 -20.99 51.52 -10.34
CA ARG A 382 -20.93 51.61 -11.80
C ARG A 382 -21.94 52.60 -12.37
N GLN A 383 -23.16 52.63 -11.82
CA GLN A 383 -24.22 53.54 -12.24
C GLN A 383 -23.94 54.98 -11.79
N GLU A 384 -23.48 55.18 -10.55
CA GLU A 384 -23.02 56.47 -10.04
C GLU A 384 -21.82 57.01 -10.81
N HIS A 385 -20.86 56.16 -11.21
CA HIS A 385 -19.74 56.55 -12.05
C HIS A 385 -20.19 57.00 -13.46
N LEU A 386 -21.20 56.34 -14.04
CA LEU A 386 -21.81 56.78 -15.32
C LEU A 386 -22.55 58.11 -15.17
N ASP A 387 -23.30 58.29 -14.08
CA ASP A 387 -23.97 59.55 -13.76
C ASP A 387 -23.00 60.68 -13.43
N LEU A 388 -21.86 60.39 -12.77
CA LEU A 388 -20.77 61.35 -12.58
C LEU A 388 -20.13 61.72 -13.92
N LEU A 389 -19.93 60.78 -14.85
CA LEU A 389 -19.47 61.09 -16.20
C LEU A 389 -20.46 62.01 -16.94
N GLY A 390 -21.77 61.75 -16.79
CA GLY A 390 -22.84 62.59 -17.33
C GLY A 390 -22.84 64.00 -16.72
N LYS A 391 -22.76 64.11 -15.39
CA LYS A 391 -22.68 65.38 -14.64
C LYS A 391 -21.39 66.14 -14.98
N PHE A 392 -20.24 65.47 -15.07
CA PHE A 392 -18.97 66.06 -15.48
C PHE A 392 -19.04 66.61 -16.90
N LYS A 393 -19.60 65.85 -17.85
CA LYS A 393 -19.81 66.33 -19.23
C LYS A 393 -20.76 67.53 -19.30
N GLN A 394 -21.84 67.54 -18.50
CA GLN A 394 -22.71 68.72 -18.39
C GLN A 394 -22.01 69.91 -17.72
N MET A 395 -21.19 69.68 -16.69
CA MET A 395 -20.42 70.71 -16.00
C MET A 395 -19.34 71.30 -16.90
N GLN A 396 -18.67 70.48 -17.72
CA GLN A 396 -17.71 70.92 -18.74
C GLN A 396 -18.38 71.79 -19.82
N LEU A 397 -19.57 71.40 -20.29
CA LEU A 397 -20.38 72.22 -21.22
C LEU A 397 -20.84 73.53 -20.58
N LYS A 398 -21.27 73.51 -19.32
CA LYS A 398 -21.63 74.73 -18.55
C LYS A 398 -20.41 75.62 -18.31
N ALA A 399 -19.24 75.06 -18.02
CA ALA A 399 -18.00 75.79 -17.84
C ALA A 399 -17.53 76.45 -19.14
N ALA A 400 -17.60 75.74 -20.29
CA ALA A 400 -17.31 76.32 -21.60
C ALA A 400 -18.28 77.47 -21.93
N SER A 401 -19.59 77.30 -21.68
CA SER A 401 -20.58 78.35 -21.88
C SER A 401 -20.41 79.55 -20.93
N ALA A 402 -20.03 79.30 -19.67
CA ALA A 402 -19.72 80.35 -18.70
C ALA A 402 -18.44 81.11 -19.07
N GLN A 403 -17.41 80.43 -19.58
CA GLN A 403 -16.20 81.07 -20.10
C GLN A 403 -16.53 81.96 -21.30
N GLU A 404 -17.32 81.48 -22.26
CA GLU A 404 -17.77 82.29 -23.40
C GLU A 404 -18.60 83.52 -22.97
N ALA A 405 -19.37 83.41 -21.88
CA ALA A 405 -20.09 84.54 -21.27
C ALA A 405 -19.15 85.53 -20.55
N ILE A 406 -18.11 85.04 -19.87
CA ILE A 406 -17.05 85.86 -19.25
C ILE A 406 -16.25 86.61 -20.32
N ASP A 407 -15.83 85.94 -21.40
CA ASP A 407 -15.09 86.56 -22.50
C ASP A 407 -15.92 87.66 -23.18
N LYS A 408 -17.23 87.46 -23.33
CA LYS A 408 -18.19 88.50 -23.79
C LYS A 408 -18.32 89.65 -22.80
N LYS A 409 -18.42 89.37 -21.49
CA LYS A 409 -18.44 90.41 -20.43
C LYS A 409 -17.17 91.24 -20.44
N GLU A 410 -15.99 90.63 -20.55
CA GLU A 410 -14.73 91.36 -20.64
C GLU A 410 -14.64 92.22 -21.90
N ARG A 411 -15.17 91.74 -23.03
CA ARG A 411 -15.22 92.50 -24.30
C ARG A 411 -16.06 93.78 -24.13
N ILE A 412 -17.25 93.64 -23.54
CA ILE A 412 -18.13 94.75 -23.20
C ILE A 412 -17.49 95.69 -22.16
N GLU A 413 -16.76 95.15 -21.17
CA GLU A 413 -16.00 95.98 -20.23
C GLU A 413 -14.86 96.77 -20.89
N ARG A 414 -14.17 96.20 -21.87
CA ARG A 414 -13.14 96.91 -22.66
C ARG A 414 -13.78 98.04 -23.45
N GLU A 415 -14.90 97.79 -24.12
CA GLU A 415 -15.68 98.79 -24.87
C GLU A 415 -16.31 99.89 -23.97
N MET A 416 -16.70 99.55 -22.74
CA MET A 416 -17.14 100.53 -21.73
C MET A 416 -15.96 101.35 -21.20
N LYS A 417 -14.78 100.75 -21.03
CA LYS A 417 -13.56 101.46 -20.59
C LYS A 417 -13.07 102.45 -21.67
N THR A 418 -13.17 102.13 -22.96
CA THR A 418 -12.89 103.09 -24.05
C THR A 418 -13.95 104.21 -24.11
N LYS A 419 -15.24 103.89 -24.00
CA LYS A 419 -16.31 104.92 -23.97
C LYS A 419 -16.25 105.83 -22.74
N ASN A 420 -15.77 105.33 -21.60
CA ASN A 420 -15.51 106.15 -20.41
C ASN A 420 -14.31 107.07 -20.59
N LEU A 421 -13.31 106.70 -21.39
CA LEU A 421 -12.21 107.59 -21.79
C LEU A 421 -12.71 108.70 -22.74
N GLU A 422 -13.51 108.34 -23.75
CA GLU A 422 -14.17 109.31 -24.65
C GLU A 422 -15.04 110.32 -23.87
N LEU A 423 -15.81 109.85 -22.88
CA LEU A 423 -16.58 110.69 -21.96
C LEU A 423 -15.69 111.59 -21.08
N ALA A 424 -14.55 111.08 -20.60
CA ALA A 424 -13.60 111.86 -19.81
C ALA A 424 -12.95 112.97 -20.63
N ASP A 425 -12.67 112.75 -21.92
CA ASP A 425 -12.16 113.78 -22.82
C ASP A 425 -13.24 114.80 -23.22
N MET A 426 -14.48 114.40 -23.48
CA MET A 426 -15.61 115.36 -23.61
C MET A 426 -15.82 116.19 -22.33
N ILE A 427 -15.60 115.61 -21.14
CA ILE A 427 -15.63 116.35 -19.87
C ILE A 427 -14.48 117.38 -19.79
N ARG A 428 -13.27 117.02 -20.24
CA ARG A 428 -12.13 117.95 -20.32
C ARG A 428 -12.39 119.09 -21.30
N GLU A 429 -13.04 118.84 -22.43
CA GLU A 429 -13.43 119.90 -23.38
C GLU A 429 -14.51 120.82 -22.81
N ARG A 430 -15.55 120.25 -22.17
CA ARG A 430 -16.57 121.00 -21.41
C ARG A 430 -15.94 121.91 -20.35
N ASP A 431 -14.95 121.41 -19.62
CA ASP A 431 -14.34 122.17 -18.52
C ASP A 431 -13.31 123.20 -18.98
N ARG A 432 -12.66 123.00 -20.14
CA ARG A 432 -11.95 124.07 -20.87
C ARG A 432 -12.91 125.20 -21.27
N ALA A 433 -14.04 124.86 -21.90
CA ALA A 433 -15.06 125.84 -22.30
C ALA A 433 -15.67 126.59 -21.09
N ARG A 434 -15.83 125.93 -19.94
CA ARG A 434 -16.23 126.59 -18.68
C ARG A 434 -15.17 127.55 -18.14
N TYR A 435 -13.89 127.21 -18.23
CA TYR A 435 -12.81 128.08 -17.80
C TYR A 435 -12.71 129.36 -18.66
N GLU A 436 -12.93 129.24 -19.97
CA GLU A 436 -13.04 130.41 -20.86
C GLU A 436 -14.27 131.27 -20.53
N LEU A 437 -15.41 130.65 -20.22
CA LEU A 437 -16.63 131.36 -19.82
C LEU A 437 -16.46 132.15 -18.50
N ASP A 438 -15.81 131.59 -17.48
CA ASP A 438 -15.59 132.31 -16.21
C ASP A 438 -14.53 133.42 -16.36
N LYS A 439 -13.53 133.25 -17.22
CA LYS A 439 -12.57 134.32 -17.58
C LYS A 439 -13.28 135.53 -18.20
N VAL A 440 -14.34 135.31 -18.99
CA VAL A 440 -15.19 136.39 -19.53
C VAL A 440 -16.05 137.04 -18.43
N LYS A 441 -16.53 136.28 -17.44
CA LYS A 441 -17.32 136.85 -16.32
C LYS A 441 -16.50 137.75 -15.40
N ASP A 442 -15.26 137.40 -15.08
CA ASP A 442 -14.43 138.26 -14.22
C ASP A 442 -14.14 139.60 -14.89
N SER A 443 -13.94 139.62 -16.21
CA SER A 443 -13.86 140.86 -17.00
C SER A 443 -15.11 141.75 -16.90
N GLN A 444 -16.28 141.19 -16.55
CA GLN A 444 -17.53 141.93 -16.36
C GLN A 444 -17.77 142.36 -14.90
N LYS A 445 -17.04 141.81 -13.92
CA LYS A 445 -17.16 142.22 -12.50
C LYS A 445 -16.54 143.59 -12.25
N ASP A 446 -15.39 143.89 -12.85
CA ASP A 446 -14.66 145.15 -12.64
C ASP A 446 -15.44 146.39 -13.12
N GLU A 447 -16.25 146.25 -14.18
CA GLU A 447 -17.13 147.34 -14.64
C GLU A 447 -18.32 147.54 -13.68
N VAL A 448 -18.89 146.46 -13.15
CA VAL A 448 -20.00 146.50 -12.17
C VAL A 448 -19.54 147.06 -10.81
N GLU A 449 -18.31 146.76 -10.38
CA GLU A 449 -17.66 147.33 -9.20
C GLU A 449 -17.56 148.87 -9.27
N LYS A 450 -17.30 149.43 -10.46
CA LYS A 450 -17.19 150.87 -10.70
C LYS A 450 -18.53 151.59 -10.48
N VAL A 451 -19.59 151.12 -11.15
CA VAL A 451 -20.95 151.68 -11.04
C VAL A 451 -21.52 151.55 -9.62
N ARG A 452 -21.17 150.48 -8.90
CA ARG A 452 -21.56 150.24 -7.50
C ARG A 452 -20.88 151.15 -6.46
N ARG A 453 -20.01 152.07 -6.86
CA ARG A 453 -19.42 153.09 -5.97
C ARG A 453 -20.13 154.45 -6.13
N GLU A 454 -20.49 154.82 -7.36
CA GLU A 454 -21.25 156.04 -7.64
C GLU A 454 -22.68 155.98 -7.07
N LEU A 455 -23.36 154.83 -7.18
CA LEU A 455 -24.72 154.62 -6.67
C LEU A 455 -24.84 154.72 -5.13
N ARG A 456 -23.75 154.58 -4.37
CA ARG A 456 -23.79 154.66 -2.90
C ARG A 456 -23.65 156.08 -2.35
N PHE A 457 -23.10 157.02 -3.11
CA PHE A 457 -22.93 158.42 -2.69
C PHE A 457 -24.22 159.26 -2.82
N THR A 458 -25.20 158.78 -3.58
CA THR A 458 -26.52 159.43 -3.74
C THR A 458 -27.56 158.94 -2.74
N GLN A 459 -27.42 157.72 -2.22
CA GLN A 459 -28.41 157.10 -1.35
C GLN A 459 -28.49 157.75 0.05
N GLU A 460 -27.36 158.18 0.61
CA GLU A 460 -27.27 158.83 1.95
C GLU A 460 -27.96 160.21 2.03
N LYS A 461 -28.52 160.73 0.92
CA LYS A 461 -29.21 162.04 0.87
C LYS A 461 -30.74 161.97 0.91
N VAL A 462 -31.33 160.79 1.09
CA VAL A 462 -32.80 160.59 1.01
C VAL A 462 -33.44 160.11 2.33
N ASP A 463 -32.65 159.74 3.35
CA ASP A 463 -33.13 159.27 4.66
C ASP A 463 -33.71 160.38 5.58
N GLN A 464 -34.42 161.38 5.01
CA GLN A 464 -35.21 162.34 5.78
C GLN A 464 -36.61 162.57 5.19
N ALA A 465 -37.61 162.40 6.08
CA ALA A 465 -39.04 162.76 5.95
C ALA A 465 -40.02 161.72 5.35
N GLU A 466 -40.26 160.62 6.09
CA GLU A 466 -41.61 160.04 6.14
C GLU A 466 -42.62 160.99 6.83
N LYS A 467 -43.90 160.96 6.43
CA LYS A 467 -45.03 160.62 7.35
C LYS A 467 -46.43 160.58 6.70
N SER A 468 -47.31 159.81 7.37
CA SER A 468 -48.79 159.81 7.32
C SER A 468 -49.47 159.10 6.11
N LYS A 469 -50.55 158.31 6.26
CA LYS A 469 -51.19 157.65 7.43
C LYS A 469 -52.23 156.59 6.96
N THR A 470 -52.59 155.61 7.81
CA THR A 470 -53.84 154.75 7.79
C THR A 470 -54.11 153.84 6.57
N GLU A 471 -54.63 152.60 6.66
CA GLU A 471 -54.88 151.65 7.79
C GLU A 471 -54.79 150.18 7.24
N LEU A 472 -55.44 149.07 7.64
CA LEU A 472 -56.64 148.71 8.42
C LEU A 472 -56.43 147.32 9.13
N SER A 473 -57.43 146.43 9.21
CA SER A 473 -57.49 145.31 10.19
C SER A 473 -57.62 143.86 9.66
N ASP A 474 -57.71 143.60 8.34
CA ASP A 474 -58.36 142.38 7.81
C ASP A 474 -57.48 141.13 7.56
N VAL A 475 -56.22 141.13 8.02
CA VAL A 475 -55.22 140.08 7.69
C VAL A 475 -55.04 139.04 8.82
N ILE A 476 -55.27 139.42 10.08
CA ILE A 476 -54.86 138.64 11.26
C ILE A 476 -55.66 137.33 11.43
N SER A 477 -56.91 137.28 10.96
CA SER A 477 -57.78 136.10 11.06
C SER A 477 -57.27 134.90 10.25
N ARG A 478 -56.74 135.15 9.05
CA ARG A 478 -56.37 134.10 8.07
C ARG A 478 -55.13 133.32 8.49
N TYR A 479 -54.17 133.99 9.14
CA TYR A 479 -52.93 133.35 9.60
C TYR A 479 -53.15 132.30 10.70
N LYS A 480 -54.18 132.44 11.56
CA LYS A 480 -54.45 131.45 12.62
C LYS A 480 -54.88 130.09 12.07
N GLN A 481 -55.76 130.05 11.07
CA GLN A 481 -56.22 128.78 10.50
C GLN A 481 -55.09 128.00 9.81
N VAL A 482 -54.11 128.68 9.20
CA VAL A 482 -52.98 128.03 8.53
C VAL A 482 -51.99 127.40 9.52
N ILE A 483 -51.86 127.98 10.73
CA ILE A 483 -50.98 127.44 11.79
C ILE A 483 -51.56 126.14 12.36
N ASP A 484 -52.86 126.13 12.72
CA ASP A 484 -53.53 124.96 13.30
C ASP A 484 -53.47 123.71 12.39
N ASP A 485 -53.53 123.90 11.07
CA ASP A 485 -53.52 122.79 10.11
C ASP A 485 -52.10 122.25 9.85
N LEU A 486 -51.09 123.11 9.87
CA LEU A 486 -49.68 122.70 9.80
C LEU A 486 -49.24 121.91 11.05
N GLU A 487 -49.69 122.30 12.24
CA GLU A 487 -49.43 121.53 13.47
C GLU A 487 -49.98 120.11 13.41
N ARG A 488 -51.14 119.90 12.77
CA ARG A 488 -51.75 118.56 12.60
C ARG A 488 -50.93 117.67 11.67
N GLN A 489 -50.45 118.21 10.55
CA GLN A 489 -49.59 117.48 9.62
C GLN A 489 -48.25 117.08 10.27
N ILE A 490 -47.65 117.97 11.06
CA ILE A 490 -46.40 117.68 11.78
C ILE A 490 -46.58 116.54 12.79
N ARG A 491 -47.70 116.49 13.53
CA ARG A 491 -48.00 115.39 14.46
C ARG A 491 -48.22 114.07 13.71
N SER A 492 -49.06 114.07 12.68
CA SER A 492 -49.32 112.87 11.87
C SER A 492 -48.06 112.28 11.23
N ASN A 493 -47.13 113.12 10.77
CA ASN A 493 -45.84 112.66 10.22
C ASN A 493 -44.87 112.15 11.30
N LYS A 494 -44.93 112.70 12.52
CA LYS A 494 -44.12 112.22 13.65
C LYS A 494 -44.57 110.84 14.11
N ASP A 495 -45.88 110.63 14.26
CA ASP A 495 -46.44 109.37 14.74
C ASP A 495 -46.11 108.21 13.77
N ALA A 496 -46.24 108.45 12.46
CA ALA A 496 -45.86 107.49 11.41
C ALA A 496 -44.34 107.20 11.37
N LEU A 497 -43.49 108.19 11.72
CA LEU A 497 -42.05 108.00 11.82
C LEU A 497 -41.67 107.13 13.03
N GLU A 498 -42.31 107.34 14.19
CA GLU A 498 -42.09 106.51 15.39
C GLU A 498 -42.58 105.07 15.20
N GLU A 499 -43.65 104.84 14.44
CA GLU A 499 -44.11 103.50 14.06
C GLU A 499 -43.11 102.79 13.13
N SER A 500 -42.62 103.50 12.10
CA SER A 500 -41.59 102.99 11.19
C SER A 500 -40.28 102.62 11.89
N ILE A 501 -39.83 103.43 12.85
CA ILE A 501 -38.63 103.15 13.67
C ILE A 501 -38.80 101.86 14.49
N LYS A 502 -39.97 101.65 15.12
CA LYS A 502 -40.27 100.42 15.87
C LYS A 502 -40.33 99.20 14.95
N ALA A 503 -40.86 99.35 13.74
CA ALA A 503 -40.90 98.27 12.74
C ALA A 503 -39.50 97.86 12.23
N VAL A 504 -38.54 98.79 12.18
CA VAL A 504 -37.12 98.48 11.89
C VAL A 504 -36.48 97.79 13.09
N GLN A 505 -36.61 98.34 14.30
CA GLN A 505 -36.01 97.76 15.51
C GLN A 505 -36.46 96.32 15.79
N ASN A 506 -37.74 96.00 15.54
CA ASN A 506 -38.23 94.63 15.67
C ASN A 506 -37.61 93.68 14.63
N LYS A 507 -37.40 94.15 13.39
CA LYS A 507 -36.77 93.34 12.33
C LYS A 507 -35.29 93.11 12.56
N ASP A 508 -34.56 94.09 13.09
CA ASP A 508 -33.16 93.92 13.45
C ASP A 508 -33.01 92.86 14.56
N LEU A 509 -33.93 92.83 15.54
CA LEU A 509 -33.98 91.80 16.59
C LEU A 509 -34.36 90.41 16.04
N GLU A 510 -35.29 90.31 15.08
CA GLU A 510 -35.60 89.05 14.38
C GLU A 510 -34.40 88.54 13.56
N LEU A 511 -33.64 89.45 12.93
CA LEU A 511 -32.46 89.11 12.13
C LEU A 511 -31.30 88.62 13.01
N ASP A 512 -31.02 89.29 14.12
CA ASP A 512 -30.00 88.90 15.10
C ASP A 512 -30.30 87.53 15.72
N ALA A 513 -31.58 87.23 15.99
CA ALA A 513 -32.01 85.92 16.48
C ALA A 513 -31.79 84.82 15.43
N ALA A 514 -32.20 85.06 14.18
CA ALA A 514 -32.01 84.12 13.07
C ALA A 514 -30.53 83.90 12.71
N LEU A 515 -29.68 84.91 12.88
CA LEU A 515 -28.23 84.77 12.69
C LEU A 515 -27.63 83.83 13.74
N ARG A 516 -27.96 83.99 15.04
CA ARG A 516 -27.46 83.11 16.10
C ARG A 516 -27.91 81.66 15.93
N GLU A 517 -29.18 81.44 15.59
CA GLU A 517 -29.69 80.09 15.29
C GLU A 517 -28.88 79.41 14.16
N LYS A 518 -28.45 80.18 13.16
CA LYS A 518 -27.63 79.67 12.03
C LYS A 518 -26.15 79.53 12.38
N GLU A 519 -25.62 80.33 13.30
CA GLU A 519 -24.27 80.16 13.85
C GLU A 519 -24.17 78.92 14.76
N GLU A 520 -25.17 78.71 15.62
CA GLU A 520 -25.29 77.51 16.46
C GLU A 520 -25.47 76.23 15.61
N GLU A 521 -26.31 76.25 14.58
CA GLU A 521 -26.41 75.16 13.59
C GLU A 521 -25.05 74.87 12.92
N LEU A 522 -24.31 75.91 12.50
CA LEU A 522 -23.01 75.74 11.84
C LEU A 522 -21.93 75.19 12.78
N GLU A 523 -21.96 75.50 14.06
CA GLU A 523 -21.04 74.94 15.06
C GLU A 523 -21.36 73.47 15.36
N ILE A 524 -22.65 73.12 15.46
CA ILE A 524 -23.10 71.71 15.56
C ILE A 524 -22.71 70.92 14.31
N TYR A 525 -22.89 71.49 13.10
CA TYR A 525 -22.48 70.84 11.86
C TYR A 525 -20.96 70.63 11.77
N LYS A 526 -20.15 71.57 12.28
CA LYS A 526 -18.69 71.38 12.37
C LYS A 526 -18.32 70.26 13.33
N THR A 527 -18.85 70.25 14.55
CA THR A 527 -18.48 69.21 15.54
C THR A 527 -18.86 67.81 15.05
N GLY A 528 -20.04 67.64 14.45
CA GLY A 528 -20.43 66.38 13.83
C GLY A 528 -19.59 65.97 12.60
N MET A 529 -19.12 66.95 11.81
CA MET A 529 -18.21 66.72 10.67
C MET A 529 -16.81 66.28 11.16
N ASP A 530 -16.27 66.96 12.17
CA ASP A 530 -14.94 66.66 12.74
C ASP A 530 -14.94 65.32 13.50
N GLU A 531 -16.01 65.00 14.24
CA GLU A 531 -16.19 63.68 14.85
C GLU A 531 -16.29 62.58 13.77
N SER A 532 -17.05 62.82 12.70
CA SER A 532 -17.14 61.89 11.56
C SER A 532 -15.79 61.68 10.87
N LEU A 533 -14.98 62.73 10.71
CA LEU A 533 -13.64 62.66 10.13
C LEU A 533 -12.65 61.90 11.02
N LEU A 534 -12.73 62.06 12.35
CA LEU A 534 -11.95 61.29 13.31
C LEU A 534 -12.30 59.79 13.23
N GLN A 535 -13.59 59.44 13.26
CA GLN A 535 -14.04 58.05 13.10
C GLN A 535 -13.60 57.45 11.75
N LEU A 536 -13.66 58.22 10.65
CA LEU A 536 -13.18 57.77 9.33
C LEU A 536 -11.66 57.54 9.31
N ASN A 537 -10.88 58.34 10.03
CA ASN A 537 -9.43 58.20 10.12
C ASN A 537 -9.02 57.01 11.01
N GLU A 538 -9.69 56.80 12.14
CA GLU A 538 -9.51 55.61 12.98
C GLU A 538 -9.90 54.33 12.23
N LEU A 539 -11.04 54.32 11.52
CA LEU A 539 -11.43 53.19 10.67
C LEU A 539 -10.40 52.93 9.56
N ARG A 540 -9.83 53.97 8.96
CA ARG A 540 -8.80 53.84 7.92
C ARG A 540 -7.48 53.28 8.45
N LEU A 541 -7.03 53.73 9.62
CA LEU A 541 -5.82 53.21 10.26
C LEU A 541 -6.00 51.75 10.67
N ASN A 542 -7.12 51.43 11.33
CA ASN A 542 -7.46 50.05 11.67
C ASN A 542 -7.56 49.16 10.42
N HIS A 543 -8.17 49.64 9.32
CA HIS A 543 -8.23 48.89 8.07
C HIS A 543 -6.83 48.64 7.49
N GLN A 544 -5.95 49.64 7.46
CA GLN A 544 -4.61 49.49 6.91
C GLN A 544 -3.76 48.50 7.74
N ASP A 545 -3.91 48.51 9.07
CA ASP A 545 -3.24 47.53 9.94
C ASP A 545 -3.86 46.12 9.81
N THR A 546 -5.18 45.99 9.63
CA THR A 546 -5.79 44.68 9.32
C THR A 546 -5.37 44.14 7.96
N ASP A 547 -5.29 44.99 6.93
CA ASP A 547 -4.93 44.58 5.58
C ASP A 547 -3.46 44.11 5.55
N ASN A 548 -2.54 44.87 6.17
CA ASN A 548 -1.15 44.45 6.38
C ASN A 548 -1.05 43.10 7.13
N ALA A 549 -1.87 42.89 8.16
CA ALA A 549 -1.89 41.64 8.93
C ALA A 549 -2.52 40.46 8.17
N MET A 550 -3.45 40.73 7.25
CA MET A 550 -4.05 39.72 6.37
C MET A 550 -3.09 39.34 5.24
N ASP A 551 -2.44 40.29 4.59
CA ASP A 551 -1.41 40.03 3.57
C ASP A 551 -0.25 39.22 4.17
N SER A 552 0.22 39.58 5.37
CA SER A 552 1.25 38.80 6.07
C SER A 552 0.80 37.36 6.43
N GLN A 553 -0.48 37.13 6.69
CA GLN A 553 -1.04 35.79 6.87
C GLN A 553 -1.18 35.03 5.54
N ILE A 554 -1.52 35.71 4.45
CA ILE A 554 -1.61 35.12 3.10
C ILE A 554 -0.20 34.69 2.65
N ASP A 555 0.81 35.54 2.80
CA ASP A 555 2.21 35.20 2.50
C ASP A 555 2.68 34.00 3.34
N ALA A 556 2.37 33.97 4.64
CA ALA A 556 2.73 32.86 5.52
C ALA A 556 2.06 31.53 5.09
N LEU A 557 0.78 31.57 4.70
CA LEU A 557 0.05 30.40 4.17
C LEU A 557 0.57 29.96 2.80
N LEU A 558 0.90 30.88 1.90
CA LEU A 558 1.50 30.56 0.60
C LEU A 558 2.88 29.92 0.77
N LEU A 559 3.70 30.41 1.71
CA LEU A 559 5.03 29.84 1.99
C LEU A 559 4.92 28.42 2.57
N ASP A 560 3.99 28.18 3.51
CA ASP A 560 3.69 26.87 4.09
C ASP A 560 3.14 25.88 3.04
N HIS A 561 2.24 26.32 2.17
CA HIS A 561 1.74 25.51 1.05
C HIS A 561 2.85 25.15 0.06
N LEU A 562 3.72 26.09 -0.31
CA LEU A 562 4.87 25.84 -1.17
C LEU A 562 5.88 24.90 -0.49
N GLN A 563 6.10 25.00 0.82
CA GLN A 563 6.95 24.06 1.55
C GLN A 563 6.38 22.64 1.50
N LYS A 564 5.08 22.47 1.77
CA LYS A 564 4.38 21.17 1.70
C LYS A 564 4.46 20.54 0.30
N LEU A 565 4.32 21.34 -0.75
CA LEU A 565 4.47 20.86 -2.14
C LEU A 565 5.91 20.40 -2.45
N ASN A 566 6.92 21.12 -1.96
CA ASN A 566 8.32 20.68 -2.07
C ASN A 566 8.61 19.41 -1.25
N GLU A 567 8.01 19.26 -0.06
CA GLU A 567 8.12 18.04 0.75
C GLU A 567 7.49 16.81 0.07
N ILE A 568 6.40 17.02 -0.70
CA ILE A 568 5.78 15.98 -1.55
C ILE A 568 6.70 15.59 -2.72
N ILE A 569 7.32 16.55 -3.42
CA ILE A 569 8.31 16.25 -4.47
C ILE A 569 9.49 15.47 -3.87
N ASP A 570 10.01 15.90 -2.72
CA ASP A 570 11.09 15.18 -2.02
C ASP A 570 10.67 13.77 -1.58
N ALA A 571 9.40 13.55 -1.22
CA ALA A 571 8.90 12.22 -0.91
C ALA A 571 8.84 11.32 -2.16
N VAL A 572 8.46 11.86 -3.32
CA VAL A 572 8.42 11.13 -4.60
C VAL A 572 9.83 10.84 -5.12
N LEU A 573 10.75 11.79 -5.06
CA LEU A 573 12.17 11.58 -5.39
C LEU A 573 12.80 10.51 -4.49
N ARG A 574 12.52 10.53 -3.18
CA ARG A 574 12.96 9.48 -2.24
C ARG A 574 12.32 8.11 -2.53
N ASN A 575 11.06 8.07 -2.97
CA ASN A 575 10.42 6.81 -3.38
C ASN A 575 11.06 6.23 -4.65
N ALA A 576 11.36 7.07 -5.64
CA ALA A 576 12.09 6.68 -6.86
C ALA A 576 13.49 6.13 -6.55
N VAL A 577 14.23 6.79 -5.65
CA VAL A 577 15.50 6.28 -5.11
C VAL A 577 15.32 4.90 -4.47
N SER A 578 14.37 4.75 -3.54
CA SER A 578 14.15 3.49 -2.83
C SER A 578 13.67 2.36 -3.74
N ARG A 579 12.92 2.67 -4.81
CA ARG A 579 12.62 1.71 -5.89
C ARG A 579 13.91 1.22 -6.55
N LEU A 580 14.80 2.13 -6.93
CA LEU A 580 16.09 1.76 -7.54
C LEU A 580 17.02 1.03 -6.58
N ASP A 581 17.00 1.34 -5.28
CA ASP A 581 17.74 0.55 -4.26
C ASP A 581 17.24 -0.90 -4.21
N ASN A 582 15.92 -1.12 -4.24
CA ASN A 582 15.34 -2.46 -4.32
C ASN A 582 15.70 -3.17 -5.64
N SER A 583 15.62 -2.45 -6.77
CA SER A 583 15.99 -3.00 -8.10
C SER A 583 17.47 -3.36 -8.19
N LEU A 584 18.35 -2.62 -7.49
CA LEU A 584 19.79 -2.96 -7.36
C LEU A 584 20.01 -4.18 -6.47
N PHE A 585 19.28 -4.31 -5.36
CA PHE A 585 19.32 -5.53 -4.53
C PHE A 585 18.84 -6.77 -5.30
N GLU A 586 17.80 -6.62 -6.14
CA GLU A 586 17.35 -7.67 -7.07
C GLU A 586 18.35 -7.97 -8.19
N LEU A 587 19.06 -6.95 -8.71
CA LEU A 587 20.17 -7.14 -9.67
C LEU A 587 21.33 -7.93 -9.05
N ASP A 588 21.62 -7.73 -7.77
CA ASP A 588 22.72 -8.38 -7.06
C ASP A 588 22.36 -9.79 -6.56
N SER A 589 21.10 -10.02 -6.22
CA SER A 589 20.64 -11.32 -5.69
C SER A 589 20.96 -12.48 -6.65
N PRO A 590 21.59 -13.58 -6.18
CA PRO A 590 21.75 -14.80 -6.98
C PRO A 590 20.44 -15.58 -7.11
N MET A 591 19.44 -15.31 -6.26
CA MET A 591 18.12 -15.94 -6.32
C MET A 591 17.18 -15.31 -7.36
N GLN A 592 17.49 -14.09 -7.83
CA GLN A 592 16.68 -13.37 -8.82
C GLN A 592 17.29 -13.54 -10.21
N ALA A 593 16.66 -14.37 -11.06
CA ALA A 593 17.15 -14.68 -12.40
C ALA A 593 16.87 -13.57 -13.44
N GLY A 594 16.13 -12.52 -13.09
CA GLY A 594 15.73 -11.45 -14.02
C GLY A 594 14.79 -11.95 -15.13
N ASN A 595 14.65 -11.18 -16.21
CA ASN A 595 13.80 -11.58 -17.34
C ASN A 595 14.46 -12.68 -18.19
N GLN A 596 14.11 -13.95 -17.91
CA GLN A 596 14.57 -15.11 -18.68
C GLN A 596 14.00 -15.20 -20.12
N ASN A 597 13.24 -14.22 -20.59
CA ASN A 597 12.87 -14.05 -22.00
C ASN A 597 13.54 -12.81 -22.65
N SER A 598 14.51 -12.18 -21.99
CA SER A 598 15.25 -11.03 -22.51
C SER A 598 16.26 -11.47 -23.58
N THR A 599 16.33 -10.69 -24.68
CA THR A 599 17.40 -10.73 -25.71
C THR A 599 18.09 -9.38 -25.76
N ALA A 600 19.31 -9.32 -26.31
CA ALA A 600 20.06 -8.08 -26.41
C ALA A 600 19.29 -6.97 -27.16
N GLU A 601 18.59 -7.29 -28.24
CA GLU A 601 17.75 -6.36 -29.00
C GLU A 601 16.62 -5.79 -28.13
N TYR A 602 16.03 -6.61 -27.27
CA TYR A 602 15.00 -6.17 -26.31
C TYR A 602 15.58 -5.24 -25.23
N LEU A 603 16.71 -5.61 -24.59
CA LEU A 603 17.37 -4.74 -23.62
C LEU A 603 17.83 -3.41 -24.24
N LEU A 604 18.35 -3.41 -25.47
CA LEU A 604 18.70 -2.19 -26.18
C LEU A 604 17.50 -1.25 -26.34
N SER A 605 16.31 -1.80 -26.60
CA SER A 605 15.07 -1.02 -26.63
C SER A 605 14.62 -0.50 -25.25
N MET A 606 14.91 -1.23 -24.16
CA MET A 606 14.69 -0.75 -22.78
C MET A 606 15.68 0.37 -22.41
N ILE A 607 16.94 0.28 -22.84
CA ILE A 607 17.97 1.30 -22.63
C ILE A 607 17.60 2.60 -23.36
N GLU A 608 17.09 2.52 -24.58
CA GLU A 608 16.53 3.65 -25.32
C GLU A 608 15.31 4.28 -24.62
N ASN A 609 14.44 3.45 -24.02
CA ASN A 609 13.31 3.93 -23.22
C ASN A 609 13.79 4.66 -21.94
N GLY A 610 14.79 4.11 -21.24
CA GLY A 610 15.44 4.78 -20.10
C GLY A 610 16.10 6.10 -20.49
N SER A 611 16.71 6.17 -21.67
CA SER A 611 17.33 7.38 -22.22
C SER A 611 16.31 8.48 -22.54
N SER A 612 15.19 8.11 -23.18
CA SER A 612 14.08 9.04 -23.47
C SER A 612 13.45 9.57 -22.18
N THR A 613 13.06 8.67 -21.29
CA THR A 613 12.35 9.03 -20.04
C THR A 613 13.21 9.82 -19.06
N ALA A 614 14.53 9.59 -19.01
CA ALA A 614 15.48 10.45 -18.29
C ALA A 614 15.49 11.89 -18.83
N THR A 615 15.39 12.04 -20.15
CA THR A 615 15.38 13.36 -20.82
C THR A 615 14.03 14.06 -20.65
N GLU A 616 12.91 13.32 -20.71
CA GLU A 616 11.57 13.83 -20.43
C GLU A 616 11.42 14.30 -18.98
N PHE A 617 11.97 13.55 -18.01
CA PHE A 617 12.07 13.99 -16.62
C PHE A 617 12.94 15.26 -16.49
N ALA A 618 14.09 15.31 -17.16
CA ALA A 618 14.96 16.49 -17.15
C ALA A 618 14.29 17.74 -17.74
N THR A 619 13.50 17.62 -18.82
CA THR A 619 12.77 18.77 -19.39
C THR A 619 11.62 19.21 -18.49
N ALA A 620 10.85 18.27 -17.92
CA ALA A 620 9.79 18.59 -16.96
C ALA A 620 10.34 19.30 -15.70
N PHE A 621 11.47 18.84 -15.16
CA PHE A 621 12.10 19.48 -14.01
C PHE A 621 12.71 20.85 -14.34
N ASN A 622 13.27 21.04 -15.54
CA ASN A 622 13.74 22.35 -15.99
C ASN A 622 12.61 23.36 -16.19
N HIS A 623 11.44 22.94 -16.71
CA HIS A 623 10.27 23.81 -16.77
C HIS A 623 9.81 24.20 -15.35
N PHE A 624 9.69 23.26 -14.41
CA PHE A 624 9.39 23.57 -13.01
C PHE A 624 10.39 24.55 -12.36
N VAL A 625 11.69 24.42 -12.65
CA VAL A 625 12.72 25.35 -12.17
C VAL A 625 12.56 26.76 -12.75
N ALA A 626 12.05 26.89 -13.98
CA ALA A 626 11.78 28.18 -14.63
C ALA A 626 10.43 28.81 -14.21
N ASP A 627 9.37 28.00 -14.12
CA ASP A 627 8.02 28.43 -13.74
C ASP A 627 7.86 28.70 -12.23
N GLY A 628 8.78 28.16 -11.42
CA GLY A 628 8.90 28.45 -10.00
C GLY A 628 7.66 28.02 -9.19
N PRO A 629 7.08 28.89 -8.34
CA PRO A 629 5.91 28.56 -7.52
C PRO A 629 4.70 28.02 -8.30
N ASN A 630 4.58 28.35 -9.58
CA ASN A 630 3.45 27.99 -10.44
C ASN A 630 3.73 26.79 -11.36
N GLY A 631 4.92 26.16 -11.27
CA GLY A 631 5.30 25.06 -12.15
C GLY A 631 4.47 23.79 -11.99
N ASP A 632 4.42 22.96 -13.03
CA ASP A 632 3.62 21.72 -13.02
C ASP A 632 4.25 20.61 -12.17
N HIS A 633 3.86 20.61 -10.90
CA HIS A 633 4.21 19.58 -9.92
C HIS A 633 3.74 18.17 -10.35
N SER A 634 2.66 18.06 -11.14
CA SER A 634 2.10 16.77 -11.56
C SER A 634 2.95 16.12 -12.66
N ALA A 635 3.46 16.90 -13.62
CA ALA A 635 4.38 16.43 -14.66
C ALA A 635 5.68 15.87 -14.06
N ILE A 636 6.23 16.48 -13.01
CA ILE A 636 7.41 15.97 -12.29
C ILE A 636 7.09 14.62 -11.65
N ILE A 637 5.96 14.52 -10.91
CA ILE A 637 5.58 13.29 -10.21
C ILE A 637 5.36 12.15 -11.21
N GLN A 638 4.73 12.42 -12.36
CA GLN A 638 4.54 11.44 -13.42
C GLN A 638 5.88 11.01 -14.06
N THR A 639 6.68 11.96 -14.54
CA THR A 639 7.96 11.65 -15.22
C THR A 639 8.97 10.97 -14.31
N THR A 640 9.04 11.35 -13.02
CA THR A 640 9.87 10.70 -11.99
C THR A 640 9.53 9.21 -11.88
N ASN A 641 8.23 8.87 -11.79
CA ASN A 641 7.78 7.48 -11.65
C ASN A 641 8.01 6.66 -12.93
N ILE A 642 7.83 7.26 -14.11
CA ILE A 642 8.09 6.62 -15.40
C ILE A 642 9.59 6.33 -15.56
N PHE A 643 10.46 7.32 -15.35
CA PHE A 643 11.91 7.18 -15.47
C PHE A 643 12.48 6.15 -14.48
N ALA A 644 12.05 6.18 -13.20
CA ALA A 644 12.46 5.19 -12.22
C ALA A 644 12.02 3.76 -12.59
N SER A 645 10.85 3.60 -13.22
CA SER A 645 10.37 2.30 -13.70
C SER A 645 11.13 1.82 -14.94
N ALA A 646 11.46 2.72 -15.88
CA ALA A 646 12.25 2.38 -17.06
C ALA A 646 13.67 1.90 -16.69
N ILE A 647 14.32 2.49 -15.68
CA ILE A 647 15.62 2.01 -15.19
C ILE A 647 15.49 0.65 -14.48
N ASN A 648 14.42 0.40 -13.72
CA ASN A 648 14.14 -0.94 -13.18
C ASN A 648 14.01 -1.98 -14.30
N ASP A 649 13.27 -1.67 -15.38
CA ASP A 649 13.11 -2.56 -16.52
C ASP A 649 14.46 -2.82 -17.22
N VAL A 650 15.34 -1.83 -17.33
CA VAL A 650 16.73 -2.02 -17.79
C VAL A 650 17.48 -3.02 -16.90
N LEU A 651 17.44 -2.88 -15.56
CA LEU A 651 18.14 -3.78 -14.66
C LEU A 651 17.65 -5.24 -14.75
N ILE A 652 16.33 -5.45 -14.73
CA ILE A 652 15.72 -6.79 -14.81
C ILE A 652 16.06 -7.48 -16.14
N ASN A 653 16.14 -6.72 -17.23
CA ASN A 653 16.51 -7.24 -18.54
C ASN A 653 18.02 -7.47 -18.70
N THR A 654 18.88 -6.67 -18.05
CA THR A 654 20.33 -6.95 -17.95
C THR A 654 20.60 -8.23 -17.18
N LYS A 655 19.97 -8.43 -16.01
CA LYS A 655 20.09 -9.69 -15.24
C LYS A 655 19.64 -10.90 -16.06
N GLY A 656 18.62 -10.73 -16.90
CA GLY A 656 18.18 -11.74 -17.87
C GLY A 656 19.14 -12.04 -19.01
N ILE A 657 20.10 -11.15 -19.31
CA ILE A 657 21.10 -11.30 -20.39
C ILE A 657 22.45 -11.77 -19.88
N SER A 658 22.78 -11.63 -18.59
CA SER A 658 24.08 -12.08 -18.07
C SER A 658 24.33 -13.59 -18.28
N ARG A 659 23.26 -14.40 -18.35
CA ARG A 659 23.29 -15.84 -18.76
C ARG A 659 23.80 -16.10 -20.19
N LEU A 660 23.83 -15.08 -21.04
CA LEU A 660 24.29 -15.13 -22.43
C LEU A 660 25.78 -14.78 -22.54
N ALA A 661 26.43 -14.41 -21.43
CA ALA A 661 27.87 -14.19 -21.39
C ALA A 661 28.62 -15.49 -21.66
N THR A 662 29.74 -15.40 -22.39
CA THR A 662 30.57 -16.57 -22.70
C THR A 662 31.39 -17.04 -21.49
N ASP A 663 31.63 -16.14 -20.54
CA ASP A 663 32.49 -16.27 -19.35
C ASP A 663 32.05 -15.23 -18.29
N ASP A 664 32.13 -15.61 -17.00
CA ASP A 664 31.54 -14.87 -15.87
C ASP A 664 32.03 -13.41 -15.76
N SER A 665 33.28 -13.15 -16.13
CA SER A 665 33.86 -11.79 -16.18
C SER A 665 33.01 -10.80 -17.01
N LYS A 666 32.42 -11.27 -18.12
CA LYS A 666 31.54 -10.45 -18.97
C LYS A 666 30.13 -10.30 -18.38
N ALA A 667 29.64 -11.34 -17.69
CA ALA A 667 28.38 -11.28 -16.94
C ALA A 667 28.48 -10.22 -15.83
N ASP A 668 29.59 -10.19 -15.11
CA ASP A 668 29.90 -9.14 -14.13
C ASP A 668 30.09 -7.76 -14.79
N GLU A 669 30.72 -7.67 -15.97
CA GLU A 669 30.89 -6.38 -16.64
C GLU A 669 29.55 -5.76 -17.07
N ILE A 670 28.61 -6.55 -17.61
CA ILE A 670 27.28 -6.04 -18.00
C ILE A 670 26.43 -5.69 -16.77
N VAL A 671 26.45 -6.53 -15.73
CA VAL A 671 25.75 -6.26 -14.46
C VAL A 671 26.30 -5.00 -13.78
N ASN A 672 27.62 -4.83 -13.70
CA ASN A 672 28.23 -3.62 -13.12
C ASN A 672 28.03 -2.37 -14.00
N THR A 673 27.95 -2.51 -15.33
CA THR A 673 27.60 -1.38 -16.20
C THR A 673 26.14 -0.94 -16.00
N ALA A 674 25.22 -1.87 -15.78
CA ALA A 674 23.83 -1.54 -15.43
C ALA A 674 23.69 -0.96 -14.01
N ARG A 675 24.46 -1.48 -13.05
CA ARG A 675 24.61 -0.88 -11.71
C ARG A 675 24.98 0.61 -11.79
N LEU A 676 25.95 0.97 -12.63
CA LEU A 676 26.34 2.37 -12.84
C LEU A 676 25.20 3.24 -13.38
N ALA A 677 24.36 2.73 -14.28
CA ALA A 677 23.20 3.46 -14.79
C ALA A 677 22.14 3.72 -13.70
N ALA A 678 21.87 2.74 -12.83
CA ALA A 678 20.97 2.93 -11.70
C ALA A 678 21.56 3.85 -10.61
N ILE A 679 22.86 3.77 -10.33
CA ILE A 679 23.55 4.69 -9.41
C ILE A 679 23.52 6.13 -9.96
N ALA A 680 23.70 6.34 -11.26
CA ALA A 680 23.56 7.66 -11.89
C ALA A 680 22.12 8.19 -11.77
N ALA A 681 21.10 7.36 -12.03
CA ALA A 681 19.70 7.74 -11.89
C ALA A 681 19.33 8.06 -10.43
N GLN A 682 19.83 7.30 -9.47
CA GLN A 682 19.73 7.66 -8.05
C GLN A 682 20.44 8.96 -7.73
N GLY A 683 21.65 9.18 -8.26
CA GLY A 683 22.43 10.42 -8.07
C GLY A 683 21.66 11.64 -8.56
N PHE A 684 21.01 11.52 -9.71
CA PHE A 684 20.14 12.53 -10.31
C PHE A 684 18.91 12.83 -9.43
N PHE A 685 18.17 11.82 -8.96
CA PHE A 685 17.08 12.06 -7.99
C PHE A 685 17.59 12.62 -6.65
N LYS A 686 18.77 12.20 -6.19
CA LYS A 686 19.42 12.66 -4.95
C LYS A 686 20.02 14.06 -5.07
N SER A 687 20.24 14.61 -6.27
CA SER A 687 20.75 15.98 -6.47
C SER A 687 19.62 17.02 -6.51
N LEU A 688 18.44 16.62 -7.00
CA LEU A 688 17.27 17.48 -7.18
C LEU A 688 16.38 17.66 -5.94
N ALA A 689 16.73 17.06 -4.81
CA ALA A 689 15.98 17.22 -3.57
C ALA A 689 15.99 18.69 -3.06
N SER A 690 14.85 19.18 -2.57
CA SER A 690 14.63 20.57 -2.16
C SER A 690 15.68 21.06 -1.16
N SER A 691 16.08 20.19 -0.23
CA SER A 691 17.15 20.43 0.75
C SER A 691 18.50 20.83 0.16
N LYS A 692 18.81 20.38 -1.07
CA LYS A 692 20.01 20.80 -1.83
C LYS A 692 19.74 22.03 -2.69
N LEU A 693 18.56 22.11 -3.30
CA LEU A 693 18.21 23.20 -4.22
C LEU A 693 17.84 24.52 -3.51
N LYS A 694 17.58 24.51 -2.20
CA LYS A 694 17.06 25.67 -1.44
C LYS A 694 17.91 26.95 -1.56
N ASN A 695 19.24 26.81 -1.57
CA ASN A 695 20.19 27.93 -1.56
C ASN A 695 20.93 28.11 -2.91
N VAL A 696 20.41 27.54 -4.00
CA VAL A 696 21.07 27.46 -5.32
C VAL A 696 20.39 28.42 -6.31
N SER A 697 21.14 29.07 -7.21
CA SER A 697 20.55 29.98 -8.21
C SER A 697 19.69 29.21 -9.23
N VAL A 698 18.80 29.90 -9.95
CA VAL A 698 17.97 29.26 -10.99
C VAL A 698 18.83 28.64 -12.08
N ASP A 699 19.88 29.35 -12.52
CA ASP A 699 20.84 28.86 -13.53
C ASP A 699 21.54 27.58 -13.04
N GLN A 700 22.07 27.60 -11.81
CA GLN A 700 22.73 26.45 -11.19
C GLN A 700 21.77 25.27 -10.97
N LYS A 701 20.48 25.51 -10.69
CA LYS A 701 19.46 24.44 -10.64
C LYS A 701 19.33 23.76 -12.00
N THR A 702 19.25 24.53 -13.09
CA THR A 702 19.21 23.93 -14.45
C THR A 702 20.51 23.22 -14.82
N GLU A 703 21.67 23.72 -14.38
CA GLU A 703 22.96 23.07 -14.57
C GLU A 703 23.02 21.70 -13.85
N ILE A 704 22.49 21.60 -12.62
CA ILE A 704 22.35 20.33 -11.88
C ILE A 704 21.44 19.35 -12.64
N VAL A 705 20.32 19.83 -13.21
CA VAL A 705 19.39 18.99 -14.00
C VAL A 705 20.07 18.46 -15.28
N ILE A 706 20.77 19.33 -16.01
CA ILE A 706 21.49 18.99 -17.24
C ILE A 706 22.62 17.99 -16.95
N THR A 707 23.37 18.21 -15.86
CA THR A 707 24.48 17.34 -15.45
C THR A 707 23.98 15.94 -15.04
N GLY A 708 22.92 15.87 -14.23
CA GLY A 708 22.33 14.59 -13.80
C GLY A 708 21.79 13.76 -14.98
N ASN A 709 21.10 14.39 -15.94
CA ASN A 709 20.71 13.69 -17.17
C ASN A 709 21.94 13.22 -17.95
N LEU A 710 22.95 14.07 -18.15
CA LEU A 710 24.16 13.73 -18.91
C LEU A 710 24.93 12.54 -18.30
N GLU A 711 24.97 12.40 -16.98
CA GLU A 711 25.55 11.22 -16.31
C GLU A 711 24.76 9.94 -16.58
N VAL A 712 23.42 10.00 -16.49
CA VAL A 712 22.53 8.88 -16.85
C VAL A 712 22.69 8.49 -18.32
N GLN A 713 22.73 9.46 -19.24
CA GLN A 713 22.94 9.19 -20.67
C GLN A 713 24.29 8.51 -20.93
N LYS A 714 25.38 8.95 -20.29
CA LYS A 714 26.71 8.31 -20.42
C LYS A 714 26.68 6.85 -19.93
N ALA A 715 26.05 6.58 -18.79
CA ALA A 715 25.97 5.23 -18.23
C ALA A 715 25.09 4.30 -19.10
N LEU A 716 23.93 4.76 -19.54
CA LEU A 716 23.06 4.03 -20.48
C LEU A 716 23.72 3.82 -21.85
N GLN A 717 24.48 4.80 -22.37
CA GLN A 717 25.23 4.65 -23.61
C GLN A 717 26.33 3.58 -23.50
N ARG A 718 27.06 3.54 -22.37
CA ARG A 718 28.02 2.46 -22.10
C ARG A 718 27.33 1.10 -22.02
N LEU A 719 26.16 1.03 -21.38
CA LEU A 719 25.37 -0.20 -21.33
C LEU A 719 24.86 -0.62 -22.72
N SER A 720 24.45 0.31 -23.59
CA SER A 720 24.09 0.02 -24.98
C SER A 720 25.27 -0.55 -25.76
N GLN A 721 26.43 0.10 -25.69
CA GLN A 721 27.66 -0.36 -26.38
C GLN A 721 28.05 -1.77 -25.96
N LEU A 722 27.94 -2.07 -24.65
CA LEU A 722 28.29 -3.38 -24.12
C LEU A 722 27.19 -4.42 -24.39
N THR A 723 25.91 -4.04 -24.41
CA THR A 723 24.81 -4.95 -24.82
C THR A 723 24.88 -5.28 -26.32
N GLU A 724 25.41 -4.39 -27.16
CA GLU A 724 25.61 -4.64 -28.60
C GLU A 724 26.61 -5.77 -28.90
N SER A 725 27.46 -6.20 -27.94
CA SER A 725 28.31 -7.39 -28.11
C SER A 725 27.60 -8.72 -27.79
N TYR A 726 26.38 -8.67 -27.26
CA TYR A 726 25.51 -9.82 -26.99
C TYR A 726 24.39 -9.98 -28.03
N GLY A 727 24.30 -9.05 -28.98
CA GLY A 727 23.25 -9.03 -30.01
C GLY A 727 23.64 -9.78 -31.27
N SER A 728 22.62 -10.29 -31.96
CA SER A 728 22.80 -10.85 -33.29
C SER A 728 23.41 -9.82 -34.27
N LYS A 729 24.23 -10.29 -35.25
CA LYS A 729 24.82 -9.42 -36.28
C LYS A 729 23.71 -8.54 -36.89
N LYS A 730 23.86 -7.21 -36.78
CA LYS A 730 22.87 -6.22 -37.23
C LYS A 730 22.36 -6.56 -38.63
N ILE A 731 21.09 -6.96 -38.74
CA ILE A 731 20.38 -7.01 -40.02
C ILE A 731 20.56 -5.63 -40.64
N ASN A 732 21.12 -5.54 -41.85
CA ASN A 732 21.65 -4.27 -42.36
C ASN A 732 20.54 -3.39 -42.99
N ILE A 733 19.49 -3.17 -42.20
CA ILE A 733 18.24 -2.44 -42.46
C ILE A 733 18.46 -1.04 -43.03
N ARG A 734 19.66 -0.47 -42.90
CA ARG A 734 20.04 0.80 -43.55
C ARG A 734 20.06 0.75 -45.08
N GLN A 735 20.11 -0.43 -45.70
CA GLN A 735 20.16 -0.58 -47.17
C GLN A 735 18.85 -1.09 -47.80
N THR A 736 17.95 -1.74 -47.06
CA THR A 736 16.65 -2.14 -47.60
C THR A 736 15.73 -0.93 -47.79
N ALA A 737 15.25 -0.76 -49.03
CA ALA A 737 14.39 0.36 -49.38
C ALA A 737 13.07 0.32 -48.59
N ASP A 738 12.41 -0.85 -48.61
CA ASP A 738 11.11 -1.06 -47.96
C ASP A 738 11.15 -2.03 -46.77
N ILE A 739 11.42 -1.44 -45.61
CA ILE A 739 11.37 -2.13 -44.32
C ILE A 739 9.90 -2.27 -43.86
N ALA A 740 8.97 -1.45 -44.37
CA ALA A 740 7.57 -1.55 -43.99
C ALA A 740 6.94 -2.81 -44.60
N GLU A 741 7.22 -3.06 -45.88
CA GLU A 741 6.87 -4.30 -46.58
C GLU A 741 7.52 -5.51 -45.92
N LEU A 742 8.80 -5.44 -45.55
CA LEU A 742 9.50 -6.56 -44.88
C LEU A 742 8.79 -7.04 -43.60
N VAL A 743 8.37 -6.16 -42.68
CA VAL A 743 7.71 -6.65 -41.44
C VAL A 743 6.32 -7.22 -41.73
N ASP A 744 5.58 -6.64 -42.67
CA ASP A 744 4.27 -7.17 -43.06
C ASP A 744 4.40 -8.52 -43.76
N GLN A 745 5.41 -8.69 -44.60
CA GLN A 745 5.77 -9.95 -45.24
C GLN A 745 6.13 -11.00 -44.18
N GLU A 746 6.99 -10.69 -43.22
CA GLU A 746 7.45 -11.64 -42.19
C GLU A 746 6.31 -12.09 -41.25
N LEU A 747 5.44 -11.18 -40.84
CA LEU A 747 4.23 -11.52 -40.05
C LEU A 747 3.23 -12.33 -40.88
N ARG A 748 3.11 -12.06 -42.19
CA ARG A 748 2.25 -12.78 -43.12
C ARG A 748 2.77 -14.18 -43.43
N GLU A 749 4.05 -14.34 -43.73
CA GLU A 749 4.70 -15.64 -43.95
C GLU A 749 4.64 -16.50 -42.68
N THR A 750 4.75 -15.88 -41.50
CA THR A 750 4.50 -16.55 -40.21
C THR A 750 3.06 -17.07 -40.12
N ALA A 751 2.06 -16.25 -40.47
CA ALA A 751 0.65 -16.68 -40.48
C ALA A 751 0.38 -17.80 -41.51
N GLU A 752 0.83 -17.63 -42.76
CA GLU A 752 0.70 -18.63 -43.82
C GLU A 752 1.48 -19.92 -43.52
N ALA A 753 2.55 -19.87 -42.72
CA ALA A 753 3.19 -21.06 -42.15
C ALA A 753 2.30 -21.76 -41.12
N ILE A 754 1.72 -21.03 -40.15
CA ILE A 754 0.85 -21.56 -39.09
C ILE A 754 -0.44 -22.19 -39.66
N ASP A 755 -1.02 -21.62 -40.71
CA ASP A 755 -2.21 -22.15 -41.36
C ASP A 755 -1.90 -23.50 -42.04
N ARG A 756 -0.85 -23.58 -42.88
CA ARG A 756 -0.36 -24.85 -43.47
C ARG A 756 0.02 -25.90 -42.41
N ALA A 757 0.59 -25.45 -41.30
CA ALA A 757 0.88 -26.26 -40.13
C ALA A 757 -0.39 -26.89 -39.52
N THR A 758 -1.46 -26.10 -39.40
CA THR A 758 -2.76 -26.54 -38.87
C THR A 758 -3.48 -27.47 -39.85
N GLU A 759 -3.37 -27.23 -41.15
CA GLU A 759 -3.81 -28.17 -42.19
C GLU A 759 -3.09 -29.52 -42.07
N ARG A 760 -1.76 -29.54 -41.89
CA ARG A 760 -0.99 -30.78 -41.70
C ARG A 760 -1.42 -31.56 -40.46
N LEU A 761 -1.59 -30.91 -39.32
CA LEU A 761 -2.08 -31.56 -38.09
C LEU A 761 -3.51 -32.13 -38.26
N THR A 762 -4.42 -31.36 -38.86
CA THR A 762 -5.80 -31.80 -39.08
C THR A 762 -5.92 -32.87 -40.18
N ALA A 763 -4.96 -32.96 -41.10
CA ALA A 763 -4.83 -34.08 -42.03
C ALA A 763 -4.31 -35.35 -41.34
N LEU A 764 -3.34 -35.24 -40.43
CA LEU A 764 -2.85 -36.36 -39.62
C LEU A 764 -3.97 -36.95 -38.72
N LEU A 765 -4.78 -36.10 -38.08
CA LEU A 765 -5.94 -36.52 -37.27
C LEU A 765 -7.03 -37.24 -38.08
N LYS A 766 -7.10 -36.99 -39.40
CA LYS A 766 -8.01 -37.65 -40.34
C LYS A 766 -7.36 -38.81 -41.10
N GLY A 767 -6.09 -39.11 -40.83
CA GLY A 767 -5.30 -40.11 -41.55
C GLY A 767 -5.80 -41.55 -41.29
N SER A 768 -5.47 -42.45 -42.21
CA SER A 768 -5.73 -43.88 -42.01
C SER A 768 -4.88 -44.40 -40.86
N LYS A 769 -5.52 -44.79 -39.75
CA LYS A 769 -4.84 -45.34 -38.57
C LYS A 769 -4.18 -46.68 -38.93
N ASP A 770 -2.86 -46.78 -38.72
CA ASP A 770 -2.09 -47.96 -39.10
C ASP A 770 -2.51 -49.17 -38.23
N PRO A 771 -2.99 -50.30 -38.82
CA PRO A 771 -3.56 -51.42 -38.07
C PRO A 771 -2.62 -52.13 -37.07
N LYS A 772 -1.36 -51.71 -36.99
CA LYS A 772 -0.35 -52.24 -36.06
C LYS A 772 -0.28 -51.49 -34.72
N ILE A 773 -0.89 -50.30 -34.61
CA ILE A 773 -0.81 -49.49 -33.40
C ILE A 773 -1.90 -49.93 -32.41
N SER A 774 -1.55 -50.09 -31.13
CA SER A 774 -2.49 -50.45 -30.06
C SER A 774 -3.61 -49.41 -29.94
N SER A 775 -4.82 -49.84 -29.57
CA SER A 775 -5.96 -48.94 -29.37
C SER A 775 -5.70 -47.89 -28.28
N ALA A 776 -4.89 -48.22 -27.27
CA ALA A 776 -4.45 -47.29 -26.25
C ALA A 776 -3.47 -46.23 -26.79
N ASP A 777 -2.47 -46.63 -27.58
CA ASP A 777 -1.52 -45.70 -28.20
C ASP A 777 -2.20 -44.82 -29.27
N LEU A 778 -3.21 -45.34 -29.98
CA LEU A 778 -4.04 -44.54 -30.88
C LEU A 778 -4.82 -43.44 -30.14
N GLN A 779 -5.45 -43.75 -29.01
CA GLN A 779 -6.14 -42.75 -28.18
C GLN A 779 -5.17 -41.68 -27.64
N VAL A 780 -3.95 -42.07 -27.30
CA VAL A 780 -2.88 -41.16 -26.88
C VAL A 780 -2.45 -40.23 -28.03
N ASN A 781 -2.24 -40.79 -29.23
CA ASN A 781 -1.84 -40.03 -30.40
C ASN A 781 -2.94 -39.05 -30.87
N ASP A 782 -4.21 -39.46 -30.81
CA ASP A 782 -5.36 -38.59 -31.10
C ASP A 782 -5.39 -37.39 -30.14
N ALA A 783 -5.27 -37.63 -28.82
CA ALA A 783 -5.27 -36.58 -27.81
C ALA A 783 -4.08 -35.60 -27.95
N ILE A 784 -2.89 -36.11 -28.30
CA ILE A 784 -1.72 -35.28 -28.60
C ILE A 784 -1.99 -34.37 -29.81
N LEU A 785 -2.62 -34.89 -30.86
CA LEU A 785 -3.00 -34.11 -32.05
C LEU A 785 -4.03 -33.02 -31.72
N GLU A 786 -5.09 -33.33 -30.97
CA GLU A 786 -6.11 -32.34 -30.61
C GLU A 786 -5.52 -31.14 -29.85
N VAL A 787 -4.59 -31.37 -28.92
CA VAL A 787 -3.97 -30.28 -28.15
C VAL A 787 -2.90 -29.55 -28.98
N ALA A 788 -2.16 -30.23 -29.87
CA ALA A 788 -1.29 -29.56 -30.84
C ALA A 788 -2.08 -28.62 -31.77
N ILE A 789 -3.27 -29.05 -32.23
CA ILE A 789 -4.20 -28.22 -33.01
C ILE A 789 -4.73 -27.05 -32.18
N ALA A 790 -5.02 -27.25 -30.89
CA ALA A 790 -5.41 -26.16 -29.99
C ALA A 790 -4.29 -25.11 -29.82
N ILE A 791 -3.03 -25.55 -29.76
CA ILE A 791 -1.86 -24.67 -29.73
C ILE A 791 -1.75 -23.87 -31.03
N THR A 792 -1.75 -24.50 -32.21
CA THR A 792 -1.59 -23.75 -33.48
C THR A 792 -2.73 -22.75 -33.71
N ASN A 793 -3.97 -23.11 -33.36
CA ASN A 793 -5.11 -22.19 -33.39
C ASN A 793 -4.95 -20.99 -32.44
N ALA A 794 -4.31 -21.17 -31.28
CA ALA A 794 -4.01 -20.07 -30.37
C ALA A 794 -2.89 -19.17 -30.92
N ILE A 795 -1.86 -19.74 -31.57
CA ILE A 795 -0.77 -18.98 -32.19
C ILE A 795 -1.29 -18.18 -33.40
N ALA A 796 -2.17 -18.74 -34.24
CA ALA A 796 -2.79 -18.01 -35.36
C ALA A 796 -3.54 -16.75 -34.88
N ARG A 797 -4.29 -16.86 -33.77
CA ARG A 797 -4.94 -15.71 -33.11
C ARG A 797 -3.94 -14.71 -32.55
N LEU A 798 -2.81 -15.19 -32.02
CA LEU A 798 -1.73 -14.38 -31.47
C LEU A 798 -1.05 -13.55 -32.56
N ILE A 799 -0.68 -14.15 -33.69
CA ILE A 799 -0.05 -13.43 -34.81
C ILE A 799 -1.01 -12.40 -35.40
N LYS A 800 -2.30 -12.72 -35.55
CA LYS A 800 -3.30 -11.73 -35.93
C LYS A 800 -3.37 -10.55 -34.95
N ALA A 801 -3.36 -10.81 -33.64
CA ALA A 801 -3.36 -9.76 -32.62
C ALA A 801 -2.05 -8.96 -32.60
N ALA A 802 -0.90 -9.59 -32.93
CA ALA A 802 0.39 -8.91 -33.07
C ALA A 802 0.40 -7.95 -34.27
N THR A 803 -0.17 -8.37 -35.41
CA THR A 803 -0.34 -7.52 -36.59
C THR A 803 -1.32 -6.37 -36.32
N GLU A 804 -2.47 -6.63 -35.66
CA GLU A 804 -3.39 -5.57 -35.20
C GLU A 804 -2.66 -4.56 -34.29
N SER A 805 -1.80 -5.04 -33.38
CA SER A 805 -1.07 -4.19 -32.43
C SER A 805 0.04 -3.38 -33.08
N GLN A 806 0.82 -3.99 -33.97
CA GLN A 806 1.83 -3.29 -34.76
C GLN A 806 1.20 -2.19 -35.63
N GLN A 807 0.03 -2.46 -36.25
CA GLN A 807 -0.71 -1.45 -37.02
C GLN A 807 -1.22 -0.30 -36.14
N GLU A 808 -1.74 -0.58 -34.95
CA GLU A 808 -2.16 0.45 -33.98
C GLU A 808 -0.96 1.33 -33.55
N ILE A 809 0.16 0.71 -33.17
CA ILE A 809 1.42 1.37 -32.78
C ILE A 809 1.93 2.30 -33.88
N VAL A 810 1.95 1.84 -35.13
CA VAL A 810 2.42 2.62 -36.29
C VAL A 810 1.44 3.76 -36.60
N ALA A 811 0.13 3.52 -36.51
CA ALA A 811 -0.89 4.53 -36.79
C ALA A 811 -0.85 5.68 -35.78
N GLN A 812 -0.68 5.37 -34.48
CA GLN A 812 -0.54 6.37 -33.41
C GLN A 812 0.84 7.04 -33.44
N GLY A 813 1.92 6.26 -33.54
CA GLY A 813 3.30 6.72 -33.33
C GLY A 813 3.96 7.47 -34.50
N ARG A 814 3.46 7.35 -35.73
CA ARG A 814 4.09 8.01 -36.90
C ARG A 814 3.85 9.52 -36.97
N GLY A 815 2.73 10.02 -36.43
CA GLY A 815 2.30 11.40 -36.61
C GLY A 815 2.16 11.76 -38.10
N SER A 816 2.82 12.84 -38.53
CA SER A 816 2.89 13.27 -39.95
C SER A 816 3.82 12.41 -40.83
N ASN A 817 4.63 11.52 -40.26
CA ASN A 817 5.62 10.73 -41.00
C ASN A 817 4.98 9.57 -41.78
N THR A 818 5.69 9.11 -42.81
CA THR A 818 5.35 7.87 -43.53
C THR A 818 5.63 6.64 -42.65
N ARG A 819 4.95 5.53 -42.95
CA ARG A 819 5.13 4.25 -42.25
C ARG A 819 6.58 3.75 -42.32
N THR A 820 7.20 3.81 -43.50
CA THR A 820 8.60 3.43 -43.71
C THR A 820 9.57 4.33 -42.93
N ALA A 821 9.28 5.63 -42.76
CA ALA A 821 10.08 6.52 -41.92
C ALA A 821 9.94 6.20 -40.42
N PHE A 822 8.75 5.79 -39.95
CA PHE A 822 8.55 5.36 -38.57
C PHE A 822 9.35 4.09 -38.22
N TYR A 823 9.35 3.07 -39.09
CA TYR A 823 10.20 1.88 -38.91
C TYR A 823 11.69 2.23 -39.01
N LYS A 824 12.12 3.07 -39.97
CA LYS A 824 13.53 3.54 -40.08
C LYS A 824 14.00 4.29 -38.84
N ARG A 825 13.12 5.04 -38.15
CA ARG A 825 13.41 5.71 -36.87
C ARG A 825 13.44 4.74 -35.68
N ASN A 826 12.69 3.64 -35.73
CA ASN A 826 12.59 2.63 -34.66
C ASN A 826 13.17 1.28 -35.15
N ASN A 827 14.35 1.29 -35.79
CA ASN A 827 14.87 0.10 -36.49
C ASN A 827 15.07 -1.08 -35.54
N ARG A 828 15.61 -0.87 -34.33
CA ARG A 828 15.80 -1.93 -33.32
C ARG A 828 14.50 -2.60 -32.87
N TRP A 829 13.45 -1.82 -32.65
CA TRP A 829 12.12 -2.36 -32.35
C TRP A 829 11.57 -3.17 -33.53
N THR A 830 11.82 -2.70 -34.75
CA THR A 830 11.43 -3.38 -35.99
C THR A 830 12.17 -4.71 -36.16
N GLU A 831 13.49 -4.73 -35.92
CA GLU A 831 14.37 -5.91 -35.93
C GLU A 831 13.93 -6.93 -34.88
N GLY A 832 13.68 -6.49 -33.64
CA GLY A 832 13.18 -7.34 -32.55
C GLY A 832 11.80 -7.95 -32.83
N LEU A 833 10.91 -7.21 -33.50
CA LEU A 833 9.58 -7.70 -33.88
C LEU A 833 9.65 -8.76 -34.99
N ILE A 834 10.48 -8.55 -36.02
CA ILE A 834 10.74 -9.56 -37.07
C ILE A 834 11.37 -10.82 -36.44
N SER A 835 12.39 -10.65 -35.59
CA SER A 835 13.11 -11.75 -34.94
C SER A 835 12.16 -12.61 -34.08
N ALA A 836 11.30 -11.97 -33.29
CA ALA A 836 10.32 -12.68 -32.47
C ALA A 836 9.23 -13.38 -33.31
N ALA A 837 8.80 -12.81 -34.44
CA ALA A 837 7.89 -13.47 -35.38
C ALA A 837 8.52 -14.75 -35.96
N LYS A 838 9.78 -14.67 -36.42
CA LYS A 838 10.56 -15.83 -36.91
C LYS A 838 10.72 -16.92 -35.85
N ALA A 839 11.00 -16.54 -34.60
CA ALA A 839 11.09 -17.50 -33.50
C ALA A 839 9.77 -18.25 -33.28
N VAL A 840 8.62 -17.55 -33.38
CA VAL A 840 7.29 -18.19 -33.29
C VAL A 840 7.03 -19.13 -34.48
N ALA A 841 7.36 -18.72 -35.71
CA ALA A 841 7.23 -19.56 -36.90
C ALA A 841 8.06 -20.86 -36.78
N MET A 842 9.34 -20.72 -36.40
CA MET A 842 10.28 -21.83 -36.22
C MET A 842 9.82 -22.80 -35.12
N ALA A 843 9.50 -22.29 -33.93
CA ALA A 843 9.04 -23.13 -32.82
C ALA A 843 7.72 -23.86 -33.15
N THR A 844 6.81 -23.22 -33.90
CA THR A 844 5.57 -23.87 -34.35
C THR A 844 5.84 -25.03 -35.31
N ASN A 845 6.77 -24.87 -36.26
CA ASN A 845 7.16 -25.96 -37.15
C ASN A 845 7.84 -27.11 -36.38
N ILE A 846 8.75 -26.79 -35.45
CA ILE A 846 9.44 -27.79 -34.60
C ILE A 846 8.43 -28.58 -33.75
N LEU A 847 7.40 -27.94 -33.18
CA LEU A 847 6.32 -28.62 -32.44
C LEU A 847 5.59 -29.64 -33.32
N ILE A 848 5.37 -29.33 -34.60
CA ILE A 848 4.58 -30.14 -35.52
C ILE A 848 5.38 -31.29 -36.11
N GLU A 849 6.63 -31.06 -36.48
CA GLU A 849 7.56 -32.13 -36.86
C GLU A 849 7.84 -33.07 -35.67
N THR A 850 7.85 -32.52 -34.45
CA THR A 850 7.93 -33.33 -33.23
C THR A 850 6.67 -34.18 -33.05
N ALA A 851 5.47 -33.59 -33.14
CA ALA A 851 4.19 -34.32 -33.02
C ALA A 851 4.03 -35.41 -34.09
N ASP A 852 4.24 -35.08 -35.37
CA ASP A 852 4.24 -36.02 -36.51
C ASP A 852 5.25 -37.14 -36.28
N GLY A 853 6.45 -36.81 -35.79
CA GLY A 853 7.45 -37.81 -35.41
C GLY A 853 7.03 -38.69 -34.23
N VAL A 854 6.33 -38.17 -33.21
CA VAL A 854 5.85 -38.97 -32.06
C VAL A 854 4.78 -39.97 -32.51
N ILE A 855 3.82 -39.53 -33.33
CA ILE A 855 2.73 -40.36 -33.86
C ILE A 855 3.29 -41.51 -34.72
N ASN A 856 4.32 -41.22 -35.52
CA ASN A 856 5.03 -42.21 -36.34
C ASN A 856 6.12 -43.01 -35.58
N GLY A 857 6.25 -42.85 -34.24
CA GLY A 857 7.26 -43.55 -33.43
C GLY A 857 8.73 -43.17 -33.72
N ARG A 858 8.99 -42.06 -34.42
CA ARG A 858 10.34 -41.54 -34.75
C ARG A 858 10.91 -40.62 -33.67
N ASN A 859 10.06 -39.95 -32.90
CA ASN A 859 10.43 -39.05 -31.81
C ASN A 859 9.89 -39.57 -30.48
N SER A 860 10.59 -39.27 -29.39
CA SER A 860 10.11 -39.55 -28.04
C SER A 860 9.10 -38.49 -27.58
N VAL A 861 8.24 -38.86 -26.62
CA VAL A 861 7.18 -37.98 -26.09
C VAL A 861 7.75 -36.77 -25.35
N GLU A 862 8.89 -36.94 -24.69
CA GLU A 862 9.62 -35.91 -23.94
C GLU A 862 10.09 -34.77 -24.85
N ARG A 863 10.44 -35.09 -26.12
CA ARG A 863 10.79 -34.07 -27.12
C ARG A 863 9.64 -33.08 -27.37
N LEU A 864 8.40 -33.54 -27.25
CA LEU A 864 7.21 -32.71 -27.43
C LEU A 864 7.02 -31.72 -26.27
N ILE A 865 7.43 -32.08 -25.05
CA ILE A 865 7.46 -31.15 -23.90
C ILE A 865 8.44 -30.01 -24.18
N VAL A 866 9.62 -30.30 -24.73
CA VAL A 866 10.63 -29.27 -25.07
C VAL A 866 10.09 -28.31 -26.13
N ALA A 867 9.60 -28.83 -27.26
CA ALA A 867 9.05 -28.00 -28.35
C ALA A 867 7.84 -27.16 -27.89
N SER A 868 6.98 -27.71 -27.02
CA SER A 868 5.84 -26.98 -26.46
C SER A 868 6.26 -25.82 -25.55
N ASN A 869 7.40 -25.93 -24.87
CA ASN A 869 7.96 -24.85 -24.03
C ASN A 869 8.65 -23.78 -24.89
N GLU A 870 9.34 -24.16 -25.97
CA GLU A 870 9.94 -23.22 -26.94
C GLU A 870 8.87 -22.34 -27.60
N VAL A 871 7.73 -22.92 -27.99
CA VAL A 871 6.56 -22.18 -28.49
C VAL A 871 6.05 -21.15 -27.46
N ALA A 872 5.98 -21.53 -26.18
CA ALA A 872 5.55 -20.61 -25.11
C ALA A 872 6.56 -19.48 -24.87
N ALA A 873 7.86 -19.75 -24.98
CA ALA A 873 8.91 -18.74 -24.85
C ALA A 873 8.90 -17.75 -26.03
N ALA A 874 8.89 -18.25 -27.27
CA ALA A 874 8.88 -17.41 -28.48
C ALA A 874 7.62 -16.53 -28.55
N THR A 875 6.45 -17.06 -28.18
CA THR A 875 5.21 -16.26 -28.16
C THR A 875 5.18 -15.22 -27.04
N ALA A 876 5.85 -15.45 -25.91
CA ALA A 876 6.07 -14.43 -24.89
C ALA A 876 7.05 -13.34 -25.35
N GLN A 877 8.11 -13.70 -26.08
CA GLN A 877 9.06 -12.75 -26.68
C GLN A 877 8.37 -11.80 -27.67
N LEU A 878 7.47 -12.31 -28.51
CA LEU A 878 6.71 -11.49 -29.47
C LEU A 878 5.77 -10.47 -28.78
N VAL A 879 5.15 -10.86 -27.67
CA VAL A 879 4.32 -9.95 -26.85
C VAL A 879 5.18 -8.86 -26.21
N ALA A 880 6.37 -9.20 -25.71
CA ALA A 880 7.31 -8.24 -25.16
C ALA A 880 7.77 -7.25 -26.25
N ALA A 881 8.16 -7.73 -27.43
CA ALA A 881 8.57 -6.90 -28.56
C ALA A 881 7.45 -5.92 -29.02
N SER A 882 6.19 -6.36 -29.08
CA SER A 882 5.04 -5.46 -29.31
C SER A 882 4.94 -4.38 -28.22
N ARG A 883 5.03 -4.78 -26.94
CA ARG A 883 4.78 -3.91 -25.79
C ARG A 883 5.65 -2.66 -25.74
N VAL A 884 6.91 -2.74 -26.20
CA VAL A 884 7.91 -1.65 -26.18
C VAL A 884 7.39 -0.32 -26.74
N LYS A 885 6.51 -0.36 -27.75
CA LYS A 885 5.95 0.83 -28.41
C LYS A 885 4.43 0.93 -28.31
N SER A 886 3.80 0.03 -27.55
CA SER A 886 2.36 0.06 -27.28
C SER A 886 1.97 1.24 -26.37
N SER A 887 0.80 1.84 -26.62
CA SER A 887 0.26 2.90 -25.77
C SER A 887 -0.41 2.33 -24.52
N PHE A 888 -0.40 3.11 -23.44
CA PHE A 888 -1.06 2.73 -22.19
C PHE A 888 -2.58 2.58 -22.43
N MET A 889 -3.15 1.44 -22.03
CA MET A 889 -4.53 1.00 -22.33
C MET A 889 -4.83 0.68 -23.81
N SER A 890 -3.81 0.35 -24.62
CA SER A 890 -3.99 -0.15 -26.00
C SER A 890 -4.79 -1.47 -26.03
N LYS A 891 -5.87 -1.47 -26.81
CA LYS A 891 -6.80 -2.63 -26.92
C LYS A 891 -6.23 -3.75 -27.77
N SER A 892 -5.37 -3.44 -28.74
CA SER A 892 -4.65 -4.45 -29.52
C SER A 892 -3.62 -5.19 -28.68
N GLN A 893 -2.89 -4.48 -27.81
CA GLN A 893 -1.94 -5.08 -26.87
C GLN A 893 -2.65 -5.98 -25.84
N GLU A 894 -3.81 -5.56 -25.31
CA GLU A 894 -4.63 -6.40 -24.43
C GLU A 894 -5.07 -7.72 -25.11
N ARG A 895 -5.51 -7.66 -26.38
CA ARG A 895 -5.83 -8.86 -27.18
C ARG A 895 -4.62 -9.77 -27.38
N LEU A 896 -3.46 -9.19 -27.68
CA LEU A 896 -2.20 -9.92 -27.88
C LEU A 896 -1.77 -10.66 -26.60
N GLU A 897 -1.84 -9.99 -25.45
CA GLU A 897 -1.57 -10.63 -24.15
C GLU A 897 -2.59 -11.73 -23.81
N SER A 898 -3.86 -11.55 -24.15
CA SER A 898 -4.89 -12.57 -23.99
C SER A 898 -4.61 -13.80 -24.87
N ALA A 899 -4.20 -13.60 -26.13
CA ALA A 899 -3.81 -14.67 -27.04
C ALA A 899 -2.55 -15.42 -26.56
N SER A 900 -1.55 -14.73 -26.03
CA SER A 900 -0.36 -15.36 -25.42
C SER A 900 -0.69 -16.17 -24.17
N LYS A 901 -1.60 -15.68 -23.31
CA LYS A 901 -2.15 -16.45 -22.17
C LYS A 901 -2.88 -17.71 -22.66
N ALA A 902 -3.59 -17.65 -23.80
CA ALA A 902 -4.21 -18.83 -24.41
C ALA A 902 -3.18 -19.84 -24.94
N VAL A 903 -2.15 -19.40 -25.69
CA VAL A 903 -1.05 -20.29 -26.13
C VAL A 903 -0.36 -20.95 -24.94
N THR A 904 0.00 -20.17 -23.91
CA THR A 904 0.65 -20.68 -22.69
C THR A 904 -0.21 -21.72 -21.98
N THR A 905 -1.53 -21.54 -21.96
CA THR A 905 -2.48 -22.50 -21.38
C THR A 905 -2.56 -23.79 -22.20
N ALA A 906 -2.59 -23.69 -23.54
CA ALA A 906 -2.60 -24.84 -24.42
C ALA A 906 -1.28 -25.65 -24.36
N CYS A 907 -0.13 -24.98 -24.30
CA CYS A 907 1.17 -25.64 -24.09
C CYS A 907 1.20 -26.40 -22.74
N ARG A 908 0.70 -25.80 -21.65
CA ARG A 908 0.60 -26.48 -20.34
C ARG A 908 -0.33 -27.70 -20.38
N ALA A 909 -1.43 -27.63 -21.12
CA ALA A 909 -2.30 -28.79 -21.32
C ALA A 909 -1.58 -29.92 -22.06
N LEU A 910 -0.78 -29.61 -23.09
CA LEU A 910 0.00 -30.61 -23.81
C LEU A 910 1.05 -31.26 -22.91
N VAL A 911 1.85 -30.47 -22.19
CA VAL A 911 2.87 -30.99 -21.25
C VAL A 911 2.22 -31.89 -20.20
N ARG A 912 1.08 -31.50 -19.63
CA ARG A 912 0.33 -32.32 -18.67
C ARG A 912 -0.11 -33.65 -19.28
N HIS A 913 -0.73 -33.66 -20.45
CA HIS A 913 -1.19 -34.91 -21.07
C HIS A 913 -0.01 -35.81 -21.47
N VAL A 914 1.11 -35.25 -21.92
CA VAL A 914 2.34 -36.04 -22.17
C VAL A 914 2.88 -36.64 -20.88
N GLN A 915 2.86 -35.92 -19.76
CA GLN A 915 3.22 -36.46 -18.44
C GLN A 915 2.26 -37.58 -17.99
N GLU A 916 0.95 -37.42 -18.20
CA GLU A 916 -0.06 -38.45 -17.94
C GLU A 916 0.16 -39.72 -18.80
N VAL A 917 0.66 -39.57 -20.03
CA VAL A 917 1.05 -40.68 -20.94
C VAL A 917 2.30 -41.39 -20.45
N ILE A 918 3.35 -40.65 -20.08
CA ILE A 918 4.60 -41.20 -19.54
C ILE A 918 4.31 -41.96 -18.23
N ALA A 919 3.51 -41.39 -17.34
CA ALA A 919 3.09 -42.03 -16.09
C ALA A 919 2.29 -43.32 -16.32
N LYS A 920 1.41 -43.38 -17.33
CA LYS A 920 0.71 -44.62 -17.70
C LYS A 920 1.69 -45.71 -18.18
N ARG A 921 2.59 -45.37 -19.12
CA ARG A 921 3.59 -46.32 -19.64
C ARG A 921 4.54 -46.81 -18.54
N SER A 922 4.95 -45.93 -17.63
CA SER A 922 5.78 -46.28 -16.47
C SER A 922 5.07 -47.24 -15.51
N ARG A 923 3.79 -47.02 -15.19
CA ARG A 923 3.00 -47.94 -14.34
C ARG A 923 2.88 -49.33 -14.96
N THR A 924 2.59 -49.43 -16.25
CA THR A 924 2.50 -50.72 -16.95
C THR A 924 3.84 -51.49 -16.95
N ALA A 925 4.98 -50.80 -16.78
CA ALA A 925 6.30 -51.44 -16.63
C ALA A 925 6.67 -51.77 -15.16
N GLN A 926 5.92 -51.26 -14.18
CA GLN A 926 6.18 -51.53 -12.74
C GLN A 926 5.42 -52.76 -12.21
N GLU A 927 4.40 -53.26 -12.92
CA GLU A 927 3.59 -54.41 -12.46
C GLU A 927 4.33 -55.76 -12.52
N ASP A 928 5.50 -55.84 -13.17
CA ASP A 928 6.28 -57.08 -13.37
C ASP A 928 7.22 -57.48 -12.20
N VAL A 929 7.42 -56.63 -11.17
CA VAL A 929 8.43 -56.88 -10.11
C VAL A 929 7.79 -57.15 -8.74
N ASN A 930 7.61 -58.44 -8.40
CA ASN A 930 7.15 -58.87 -7.08
C ASN A 930 8.32 -58.99 -6.08
N PHE A 931 8.48 -57.98 -5.23
CA PHE A 931 9.53 -57.93 -4.19
C PHE A 931 9.26 -58.86 -2.99
N GLU A 932 8.01 -59.20 -2.68
CA GLU A 932 7.66 -60.00 -1.49
C GLU A 932 8.10 -61.48 -1.61
N GLY A 933 8.32 -61.96 -2.83
CA GLY A 933 8.80 -63.33 -3.09
C GLY A 933 10.32 -63.52 -3.04
N MET A 934 11.11 -62.46 -2.82
CA MET A 934 12.57 -62.52 -2.93
C MET A 934 13.25 -63.00 -1.64
N GLY A 935 14.31 -63.80 -1.76
CA GLY A 935 15.18 -64.13 -0.63
C GLY A 935 15.99 -62.91 -0.16
N SER A 936 16.18 -62.75 1.15
CA SER A 936 16.83 -61.55 1.74
C SER A 936 18.20 -61.18 1.12
N HIS A 937 19.02 -62.16 0.72
CA HIS A 937 20.27 -61.90 0.01
C HIS A 937 20.04 -61.39 -1.42
N GLU A 938 19.08 -61.97 -2.15
CA GLU A 938 18.73 -61.59 -3.52
C GLU A 938 18.11 -60.18 -3.56
N PHE A 939 17.26 -59.87 -2.58
CA PHE A 939 16.72 -58.52 -2.36
C PHE A 939 17.86 -57.51 -2.15
N LYS A 940 18.84 -57.82 -1.27
CA LYS A 940 19.95 -56.91 -0.97
C LYS A 940 20.94 -56.76 -2.13
N VAL A 941 21.05 -57.76 -3.01
CA VAL A 941 21.78 -57.62 -4.28
C VAL A 941 21.04 -56.67 -5.23
N ARG A 942 19.71 -56.84 -5.44
CA ARG A 942 18.93 -55.90 -6.26
C ARG A 942 18.90 -54.48 -5.70
N GLU A 943 18.83 -54.32 -4.38
CA GLU A 943 18.94 -53.03 -3.68
C GLU A 943 20.25 -52.32 -4.05
N MET A 944 21.38 -53.02 -3.96
CA MET A 944 22.69 -52.49 -4.32
C MET A 944 22.84 -52.24 -5.84
N GLU A 945 22.31 -53.12 -6.69
CA GLU A 945 22.29 -52.92 -8.14
C GLU A 945 21.46 -51.68 -8.53
N GLN A 946 20.32 -51.47 -7.87
CA GLN A 946 19.46 -50.30 -8.10
C GLN A 946 20.11 -49.00 -7.62
N GLN A 947 20.81 -49.01 -6.48
CA GLN A 947 21.64 -47.88 -6.00
C GLN A 947 22.76 -47.55 -6.99
N VAL A 948 23.42 -48.57 -7.55
CA VAL A 948 24.46 -48.40 -8.59
C VAL A 948 23.87 -47.89 -9.92
N GLU A 949 22.62 -48.23 -10.24
CA GLU A 949 21.92 -47.64 -11.39
C GLU A 949 21.55 -46.16 -11.16
N ILE A 950 21.05 -45.80 -9.98
CA ILE A 950 20.77 -44.40 -9.61
C ILE A 950 22.03 -43.53 -9.76
N LEU A 951 23.17 -43.95 -9.19
CA LEU A 951 24.43 -43.22 -9.29
C LEU A 951 24.92 -43.04 -10.75
N LYS A 952 24.66 -44.01 -11.64
CA LYS A 952 24.94 -43.86 -13.08
C LYS A 952 24.01 -42.84 -13.73
N LEU A 953 22.71 -42.91 -13.45
CA LEU A 953 21.72 -41.99 -13.99
C LEU A 953 21.96 -40.55 -13.53
N GLU A 954 22.43 -40.33 -12.30
CA GLU A 954 22.83 -39.01 -11.79
C GLU A 954 24.07 -38.46 -12.51
N ASN A 955 25.10 -39.29 -12.72
CA ASN A 955 26.28 -38.94 -13.51
C ASN A 955 25.91 -38.60 -14.97
N ASP A 956 25.04 -39.40 -15.58
CA ASP A 956 24.64 -39.23 -16.98
C ASP A 956 23.74 -38.00 -17.15
N LEU A 957 22.86 -37.71 -16.17
CA LEU A 957 22.08 -36.48 -16.07
C LEU A 957 22.99 -35.25 -15.88
N SER A 958 24.04 -35.35 -15.08
CA SER A 958 25.04 -34.29 -14.90
C SER A 958 25.80 -34.01 -16.22
N ASN A 959 26.23 -35.06 -16.91
CA ASN A 959 26.86 -34.94 -18.23
C ASN A 959 25.90 -34.39 -19.29
N ALA A 960 24.63 -34.81 -19.30
CA ALA A 960 23.61 -34.27 -20.20
C ALA A 960 23.34 -32.77 -19.94
N ARG A 961 23.32 -32.33 -18.68
CA ARG A 961 23.25 -30.90 -18.32
C ARG A 961 24.47 -30.12 -18.83
N ARG A 962 25.68 -30.65 -18.68
CA ARG A 962 26.92 -30.05 -19.21
C ARG A 962 26.88 -29.93 -20.74
N VAL A 963 26.54 -31.01 -21.44
CA VAL A 963 26.44 -31.03 -22.90
C VAL A 963 25.33 -30.09 -23.40
N LEU A 964 24.21 -29.94 -22.70
CA LEU A 964 23.18 -28.95 -23.03
C LEU A 964 23.70 -27.50 -22.84
N GLY A 965 24.54 -27.25 -21.84
CA GLY A 965 25.24 -25.97 -21.67
C GLY A 965 26.21 -25.69 -22.83
N GLU A 966 27.02 -26.69 -23.20
CA GLU A 966 27.95 -26.62 -24.34
C GLU A 966 27.20 -26.43 -25.67
N MET A 967 26.08 -27.12 -25.89
CA MET A 967 25.23 -26.94 -27.08
C MET A 967 24.60 -25.55 -27.14
N ARG A 968 24.13 -24.99 -26.01
CA ARG A 968 23.64 -23.61 -25.96
C ARG A 968 24.75 -22.62 -26.30
N LYS A 969 25.95 -22.81 -25.72
CA LYS A 969 27.15 -22.01 -26.03
C LYS A 969 27.52 -22.08 -27.52
N VAL A 970 27.52 -23.28 -28.12
CA VAL A 970 27.74 -23.47 -29.56
C VAL A 970 26.60 -22.91 -30.42
N SER A 971 25.36 -22.87 -29.93
CA SER A 971 24.23 -22.27 -30.65
C SER A 971 24.38 -20.75 -30.81
N TYR A 972 25.05 -20.07 -29.87
CA TYR A 972 25.41 -18.66 -30.05
C TYR A 972 26.56 -18.51 -31.06
N TYR A 973 27.61 -19.34 -30.98
CA TYR A 973 28.73 -19.30 -31.94
C TYR A 973 28.37 -19.70 -33.38
N ARG A 974 27.49 -20.69 -33.62
CA ARG A 974 27.09 -21.06 -34.99
C ARG A 974 26.27 -19.98 -35.70
N GLN A 975 25.60 -19.10 -34.96
CA GLN A 975 24.98 -17.90 -35.53
C GLN A 975 26.01 -16.84 -35.95
N GLU A 976 27.30 -17.00 -35.59
CA GLU A 976 28.41 -16.21 -36.12
C GLU A 976 28.95 -16.76 -37.45
N ASP A 977 28.90 -18.08 -37.66
CA ASP A 977 29.54 -18.81 -38.77
C ASP A 977 28.65 -19.14 -39.98
N GLU A 978 27.35 -19.45 -39.80
CA GLU A 978 26.45 -19.87 -40.90
C GLU A 978 25.82 -18.68 -41.67
N ALA A 979 26.43 -17.49 -41.64
CA ALA A 979 25.97 -16.25 -42.31
C ALA A 979 27.10 -15.25 -42.69
#